data_AF-A0A7T4YDJ7-F1
#
_entry.id   AF-A0A7T4YDJ7-F1
#
_cell.length_a   1.000
_cell.length_b   1.000
_cell.length_c   1.000
_cell.angle_alpha   90.00
_cell.angle_beta   90.00
_cell.angle_gamma   90.00
#
_symmetry.space_group_name_H-M   'P 1'
#
loop_
_entity.id
_entity.type
_entity.pdbx_description
1 polymer ?
#
loop_
_entity_poly.entity_id
_entity_poly.type
_entity_poly.pdbx_seq_one_letter_code
_entity_poly.pdbx_strand_id
1 'polypeptide(L)'
;MFTRQHLSVFVVCTGLITGSALLLNAAEEPAATAPTAAELYVRGMDKFDSGELQAAKEIFHQIDPMQLPKDQRVRLYESLKSLDDVKAEAEHADKAEAVEAEHSEEVVEATKIVPAEEVKAPSAADMLAEADSLVDTTKAAALYEQILASEGADASLKARAKARLAQIKRQLKSDLNTALTALAMAEEDLKAGRLDEAAARLEMIKEGGVELGWFDNGRMSSLAKTVSERQNALAAAEAAQKLAEAEAVEAAKVAEAAEVTKAADALAKADADKAAAEEETKKALEDLNAEMAEKLAAAEAKTDVEVKKAVAAAEAKKAEEIAAAVAAAKAEDVEKAAAEEAAATAKSADLMEAARLAAAKRNFIKAQEAKANGQNDLAEALLNNAIQLDPENEAYKTQLSALSATSAVKAPTSVLADVAQQNALKEAKAKADYKRYMNDANAGRVQKDFPAARNAVANAKNALANARLVLSEVEYKQLKTDAETLASVIEKEYLQFAKLEIEREKVRQQEDQIKNVEATDRATRVKVESLIRRAFALRDEQKYEEALELLDNALFLDPQNFVAKGYRDMIQDVLFMVEAKKVNRLRDVALAESALMNAQRTIPINELITYPADWPQLSEIRFKGLEEKSGEAELNNRVTRKLAEPIPVEFDNWQLVNALNFIRKTTGVNLFVNWPALENAGIDRDTLVDLQLSNIPAEQALKLVLQQVSAEVEFDPLGYSINNGILTVSTERDLQKETDIRTYDIRDLLVQVPNFSNAPSFDLNDALSNTSSGGSGGGSSNSLFGDDSSDDENANALDRDATIEMITQLIIDTVGSFEEWDINGGDVSSLKELNGQLIVKSTPRNHKQILGLLSQLRETRAVQINVESRFLVVDQNFLEEVGVDLDLRLNNLGGGFGPIGVSQDSSSLASGASTTLTPFDRSGAEDFSWLETDDFKPGTGFGNTLRSMDFGISYIDDLEVNLLVSATQANQRSISLTAPRLTFFNGQRAWVTVARQISFVSDLEPVSDAAGWDITVSVLTSGTLLDVRGTVSSDRRYVTLTVLPSLSRTNADFDRYQIIGTTEIDNGGDDENDQTIVLQGFIEVPEVEITQVQATVSVPDRGTILLGGQRLVEEVEVEAGVPVLSKIPFLNRLFTNTSMAKDERTLLILIKPTIIILSEEEEKNFPGMTQSAESFNLGATMLAQ
;
A
#
# COMPACT_ATOMS: atom_id res chain seq x y z
N MET A 1 8.63 15.54 12.71
CA MET A 1 8.48 16.29 13.97
C MET A 1 6.99 16.52 14.22
N PHE A 2 6.51 16.22 15.43
CA PHE A 2 5.21 16.65 15.97
C PHE A 2 5.35 18.13 16.45
N THR A 3 4.29 18.96 16.57
CA THR A 3 3.02 18.79 17.32
C THR A 3 1.74 19.10 16.48
N ARG A 4 0.44 18.86 16.83
CA ARG A 4 -0.36 18.41 18.02
C ARG A 4 -0.72 19.51 19.08
N GLN A 5 -1.84 19.57 19.82
CA GLN A 5 -3.21 18.94 19.96
C GLN A 5 -4.18 20.05 20.44
N HIS A 6 -5.53 19.98 20.53
CA HIS A 6 -6.66 19.28 19.88
C HIS A 6 -7.98 19.89 20.46
N LEU A 7 -9.11 19.86 19.72
CA LEU A 7 -10.51 19.57 20.17
C LEU A 7 -11.45 19.84 18.95
N SER A 8 -11.92 18.89 18.13
CA SER A 8 -12.80 17.71 18.33
C SER A 8 -14.32 17.99 18.33
N VAL A 9 -14.97 17.76 17.18
CA VAL A 9 -16.37 17.28 17.08
C VAL A 9 -16.47 16.26 15.92
N PHE A 10 -17.25 15.20 16.12
CA PHE A 10 -17.52 14.10 15.18
C PHE A 10 -18.60 14.48 14.14
N VAL A 11 -18.52 13.97 12.90
CA VAL A 11 -19.65 13.34 12.16
C VAL A 11 -19.16 12.71 10.84
N VAL A 12 -19.86 11.64 10.46
CA VAL A 12 -19.59 10.71 9.35
C VAL A 12 -19.96 11.30 7.98
N CYS A 13 -19.11 11.12 6.95
CA CYS A 13 -19.53 10.60 5.64
C CYS A 13 -18.36 10.32 4.67
N THR A 14 -18.47 9.24 3.90
CA THR A 14 -17.52 8.79 2.89
C THR A 14 -18.03 9.05 1.46
N GLY A 15 -17.15 9.58 0.60
CA GLY A 15 -17.17 9.33 -0.85
C GLY A 15 -17.91 10.33 -1.73
N LEU A 16 -17.15 11.08 -2.54
CA LEU A 16 -17.07 10.80 -3.99
C LEU A 16 -15.80 11.46 -4.60
N ILE A 17 -14.98 10.67 -5.29
CA ILE A 17 -14.03 11.18 -6.29
C ILE A 17 -14.37 10.46 -7.59
N THR A 18 -14.86 11.20 -8.58
CA THR A 18 -14.65 10.97 -10.03
C THR A 18 -15.30 12.13 -10.79
N GLY A 19 -14.53 12.83 -11.62
CA GLY A 19 -15.03 14.04 -12.30
C GLY A 19 -14.00 14.87 -13.07
N SER A 20 -12.84 14.29 -13.44
CA SER A 20 -11.91 14.96 -14.35
C SER A 20 -12.27 14.61 -15.80
N ALA A 21 -12.65 15.61 -16.59
CA ALA A 21 -12.85 15.47 -18.03
C ALA A 21 -12.02 16.52 -18.79
N LEU A 22 -11.18 16.02 -19.70
CA LEU A 22 -10.60 16.68 -20.88
C LEU A 22 -10.27 18.18 -20.83
N LEU A 23 -9.00 18.49 -21.10
CA LEU A 23 -8.64 19.19 -22.34
C LEU A 23 -7.17 18.92 -22.69
N LEU A 24 -6.91 18.59 -23.96
CA LEU A 24 -5.57 18.36 -24.51
C LEU A 24 -5.25 19.46 -25.53
N ASN A 25 -3.98 19.86 -25.63
CA ASN A 25 -3.50 20.97 -26.47
C ASN A 25 -3.98 20.92 -27.94
N ALA A 26 -4.38 22.10 -28.44
CA ALA A 26 -4.25 22.48 -29.84
C ALA A 26 -3.71 23.92 -29.89
N ALA A 27 -2.78 24.20 -30.82
CA ALA A 27 -2.14 25.50 -30.94
C ALA A 27 -2.82 26.37 -32.01
N GLU A 28 -3.19 27.60 -31.65
CA GLU A 28 -3.59 28.66 -32.57
C GLU A 28 -3.20 30.03 -31.97
N GLU A 29 -2.88 31.02 -32.81
CA GLU A 29 -2.27 32.30 -32.39
C GLU A 29 -3.24 33.22 -31.63
N PRO A 30 -2.76 34.07 -30.69
CA PRO A 30 -3.62 34.72 -29.72
C PRO A 30 -4.34 35.97 -30.26
N ALA A 31 -5.66 35.99 -30.12
CA ALA A 31 -6.40 37.25 -29.98
C ALA A 31 -6.11 37.84 -28.60
N ALA A 32 -5.91 39.17 -28.52
CA ALA A 32 -5.47 39.84 -27.29
C ALA A 32 -6.42 39.59 -26.10
N THR A 33 -5.94 38.81 -25.13
CA THR A 33 -6.63 38.56 -23.87
C THR A 33 -6.64 39.80 -22.98
N ALA A 34 -7.74 40.04 -22.26
CA ALA A 34 -7.76 41.06 -21.22
C ALA A 34 -6.71 40.75 -20.14
N PRO A 35 -6.02 41.76 -19.57
CA PRO A 35 -4.97 41.53 -18.58
C PRO A 35 -5.54 40.85 -17.34
N THR A 36 -4.83 39.85 -16.84
CA THR A 36 -5.20 39.11 -15.64
C THR A 36 -5.02 39.97 -14.38
N ALA A 37 -5.70 39.59 -13.29
CA ALA A 37 -5.62 40.31 -12.01
C ALA A 37 -4.16 40.45 -11.50
N ALA A 38 -3.31 39.45 -11.77
CA ALA A 38 -1.88 39.48 -11.43
C ALA A 38 -1.08 40.48 -12.30
N GLU A 39 -1.37 40.58 -13.60
CA GLU A 39 -0.72 41.55 -14.50
C GLU A 39 -1.15 42.99 -14.17
N LEU A 40 -2.43 43.20 -13.85
CA LEU A 40 -2.92 44.49 -13.34
C LEU A 40 -2.29 44.85 -12.00
N TYR A 41 -2.12 43.89 -11.08
CA TYR A 41 -1.44 44.10 -9.80
C TYR A 41 0.02 44.56 -9.99
N VAL A 42 0.81 43.86 -10.82
CA VAL A 42 2.20 44.26 -11.10
C VAL A 42 2.25 45.64 -11.74
N ARG A 43 1.42 45.90 -12.76
CA ARG A 43 1.37 47.20 -13.46
C ARG A 43 0.92 48.36 -12.57
N GLY A 44 0.02 48.10 -11.62
CA GLY A 44 -0.42 49.07 -10.63
C GLY A 44 0.66 49.37 -9.59
N MET A 45 1.38 48.34 -9.14
CA MET A 45 2.53 48.49 -8.22
C MET A 45 3.69 49.24 -8.88
N ASP A 46 4.04 48.95 -10.13
CA ASP A 46 5.04 49.72 -10.88
C ASP A 46 4.69 51.23 -10.93
N LYS A 47 3.40 51.56 -11.07
CA LYS A 47 2.92 52.96 -11.09
C LYS A 47 2.87 53.59 -9.71
N PHE A 48 2.61 52.81 -8.67
CA PHE A 48 2.64 53.25 -7.28
C PHE A 48 4.09 53.56 -6.87
N ASP A 49 5.02 52.63 -7.12
CA ASP A 49 6.45 52.77 -6.81
C ASP A 49 7.11 53.87 -7.66
N SER A 50 6.59 54.17 -8.86
CA SER A 50 7.05 55.30 -9.69
C SER A 50 6.48 56.67 -9.28
N GLY A 51 5.62 56.74 -8.25
CA GLY A 51 4.97 57.98 -7.79
C GLY A 51 3.83 58.47 -8.69
N GLU A 52 3.39 57.70 -9.69
CA GLU A 52 2.22 58.04 -10.53
C GLU A 52 0.91 57.63 -9.84
N LEU A 53 0.67 58.20 -8.65
CA LEU A 53 -0.37 57.76 -7.70
C LEU A 53 -1.79 57.70 -8.29
N GLN A 54 -2.16 58.63 -9.17
CA GLN A 54 -3.47 58.63 -9.84
C GLN A 54 -3.59 57.47 -10.85
N ALA A 55 -2.54 57.19 -11.63
CA ALA A 55 -2.54 56.07 -12.58
C ALA A 55 -2.51 54.72 -11.84
N ALA A 56 -1.78 54.64 -10.71
CA ALA A 56 -1.81 53.48 -9.83
C ALA A 56 -3.23 53.21 -9.30
N LYS A 57 -3.93 54.26 -8.84
CA LYS A 57 -5.31 54.19 -8.36
C LYS A 57 -6.28 53.67 -9.44
N GLU A 58 -6.20 54.20 -10.66
CA GLU A 58 -7.04 53.75 -11.79
C GLU A 58 -6.80 52.28 -12.17
N ILE A 59 -5.58 51.77 -12.02
CA ILE A 59 -5.24 50.38 -12.29
C ILE A 59 -5.69 49.47 -11.14
N PHE A 60 -5.44 49.85 -9.88
CA PHE A 60 -5.88 49.07 -8.72
C PHE A 60 -7.41 48.95 -8.64
N HIS A 61 -8.17 49.94 -9.13
CA HIS A 61 -9.64 49.87 -9.29
C HIS A 61 -10.13 48.72 -10.18
N GLN A 62 -9.28 48.17 -11.05
CA GLN A 62 -9.65 47.13 -12.03
C GLN A 62 -9.35 45.70 -11.52
N ILE A 63 -8.76 45.58 -10.33
CA ILE A 63 -8.34 44.30 -9.75
C ILE A 63 -9.44 43.75 -8.84
N ASP A 64 -9.83 42.48 -9.06
CA ASP A 64 -10.57 41.71 -8.07
C ASP A 64 -9.59 41.13 -7.02
N PRO A 65 -9.61 41.60 -5.75
CA PRO A 65 -8.64 41.18 -4.75
C PRO A 65 -8.75 39.69 -4.40
N MET A 66 -9.90 39.05 -4.65
CA MET A 66 -10.10 37.63 -4.35
C MET A 66 -9.34 36.71 -5.31
N GLN A 67 -8.97 37.19 -6.50
CA GLN A 67 -8.17 36.46 -7.48
C GLN A 67 -6.66 36.55 -7.22
N LEU A 68 -6.22 37.40 -6.27
CA LEU A 68 -4.82 37.51 -5.87
C LEU A 68 -4.46 36.58 -4.70
N PRO A 69 -3.22 36.04 -4.66
CA PRO A 69 -2.63 35.41 -3.49
C PRO A 69 -2.70 36.30 -2.24
N LYS A 70 -2.74 35.68 -1.05
CA LYS A 70 -2.92 36.38 0.24
C LYS A 70 -1.95 37.56 0.42
N ASP A 71 -0.67 37.35 0.11
CA ASP A 71 0.38 38.33 0.39
C ASP A 71 0.32 39.54 -0.57
N GLN A 72 -0.01 39.28 -1.85
CA GLN A 72 -0.26 40.34 -2.84
C GLN A 72 -1.54 41.12 -2.50
N ARG A 73 -2.55 40.45 -1.96
CA ARG A 73 -3.81 41.07 -1.51
C ARG A 73 -3.60 42.01 -0.31
N VAL A 74 -2.80 41.58 0.67
CA VAL A 74 -2.42 42.43 1.82
C VAL A 74 -1.67 43.67 1.34
N ARG A 75 -0.64 43.49 0.50
CA ARG A 75 0.15 44.61 -0.04
C ARG A 75 -0.66 45.54 -0.95
N LEU A 76 -1.64 45.03 -1.70
CA LEU A 76 -2.61 45.84 -2.45
C LEU A 76 -3.48 46.70 -1.52
N TYR A 77 -3.91 46.15 -0.38
CA TYR A 77 -4.70 46.92 0.59
C TYR A 77 -3.86 47.97 1.32
N GLU A 78 -2.58 47.72 1.59
CA GLU A 78 -1.66 48.71 2.17
C GLU A 78 -1.35 49.86 1.19
N SER A 79 -1.15 49.57 -0.10
CA SER A 79 -0.97 50.63 -1.12
C SER A 79 -2.26 51.42 -1.36
N LEU A 80 -3.42 50.75 -1.38
CA LEU A 80 -4.71 51.43 -1.50
C LEU A 80 -5.06 52.33 -0.30
N LYS A 81 -4.75 51.87 0.91
CA LYS A 81 -4.94 52.67 2.13
C LYS A 81 -4.07 53.93 2.13
N SER A 82 -2.78 53.79 1.82
CA SER A 82 -1.88 54.95 1.73
C SER A 82 -2.26 55.93 0.60
N LEU A 83 -2.83 55.46 -0.51
CA LEU A 83 -3.43 56.33 -1.53
C LEU A 83 -4.65 57.12 -1.03
N ASP A 84 -5.36 56.64 -0.02
CA ASP A 84 -6.50 57.34 0.60
C ASP A 84 -6.04 58.36 1.65
N ASP A 85 -5.07 57.98 2.49
CA ASP A 85 -4.46 58.87 3.49
C ASP A 85 -3.83 60.11 2.80
N VAL A 86 -3.14 59.93 1.66
CA VAL A 86 -2.58 61.04 0.85
C VAL A 86 -3.65 61.98 0.29
N LYS A 87 -4.87 61.48 -0.02
CA LYS A 87 -5.98 62.34 -0.47
C LYS A 87 -6.51 63.20 0.67
N ALA A 88 -6.55 62.69 1.89
CA ALA A 88 -6.95 63.45 3.06
C ALA A 88 -5.96 64.60 3.35
N GLU A 89 -4.66 64.38 3.21
CA GLU A 89 -3.64 65.44 3.34
C GLU A 89 -3.73 66.48 2.21
N ALA A 90 -3.92 66.06 0.95
CA ALA A 90 -4.08 66.97 -0.17
C ALA A 90 -5.32 67.88 -0.04
N GLU A 91 -6.48 67.33 0.35
CA GLU A 91 -7.68 68.12 0.62
C GLU A 91 -7.56 69.06 1.83
N HIS A 92 -6.61 68.81 2.74
CA HIS A 92 -6.28 69.72 3.84
C HIS A 92 -5.32 70.83 3.41
N ALA A 93 -4.42 70.58 2.45
CA ALA A 93 -3.53 71.59 1.87
C ALA A 93 -4.29 72.56 0.94
N ASP A 94 -5.09 72.06 0.00
CA ASP A 94 -5.85 72.91 -0.94
C ASP A 94 -6.83 73.85 -0.21
N LYS A 95 -7.40 73.42 0.92
CA LYS A 95 -8.30 74.24 1.75
C LYS A 95 -7.56 75.28 2.61
N ALA A 96 -6.24 75.17 2.78
CA ALA A 96 -5.41 76.20 3.40
C ALA A 96 -4.95 77.25 2.37
N GLU A 97 -4.63 76.83 1.15
CA GLU A 97 -4.12 77.71 0.08
C GLU A 97 -5.25 78.51 -0.62
N ALA A 98 -6.47 77.96 -0.69
CA ALA A 98 -7.64 78.65 -1.24
C ALA A 98 -8.15 79.86 -0.42
N VAL A 99 -7.60 80.11 0.77
CA VAL A 99 -7.98 81.26 1.64
C VAL A 99 -7.16 82.52 1.33
N GLU A 100 -6.07 82.43 0.56
CA GLU A 100 -5.15 83.55 0.30
C GLU A 100 -5.20 84.10 -1.15
N ALA A 101 -6.05 83.53 -2.04
CA ALA A 101 -5.97 83.76 -3.49
C ALA A 101 -7.17 84.46 -4.17
N GLU A 102 -8.32 84.70 -3.50
CA GLU A 102 -9.45 85.44 -4.11
C GLU A 102 -9.54 86.91 -3.63
N HIS A 103 -8.71 87.75 -4.24
CA HIS A 103 -8.87 89.20 -4.21
C HIS A 103 -8.45 89.90 -5.53
N SER A 104 -8.98 89.44 -6.67
CA SER A 104 -8.93 90.23 -7.92
C SER A 104 -9.89 89.76 -9.02
N GLU A 105 -10.52 90.76 -9.65
CA GLU A 105 -11.01 90.85 -11.04
C GLU A 105 -12.32 90.17 -11.51
N GLU A 106 -13.21 91.10 -11.90
CA GLU A 106 -14.51 91.07 -12.56
C GLU A 106 -14.67 90.35 -13.94
N VAL A 107 -15.84 89.69 -14.09
CA VAL A 107 -16.84 89.84 -15.19
C VAL A 107 -16.62 89.20 -16.59
N VAL A 108 -17.78 88.84 -17.21
CA VAL A 108 -18.09 88.35 -18.60
C VAL A 108 -18.46 86.83 -18.67
N GLU A 109 -19.66 86.39 -19.09
CA GLU A 109 -20.95 87.08 -19.34
C GLU A 109 -22.21 86.20 -19.07
N ALA A 110 -23.23 86.83 -18.50
CA ALA A 110 -24.70 86.67 -18.68
C ALA A 110 -25.37 85.36 -19.17
N THR A 111 -26.39 84.93 -18.41
CA THR A 111 -27.62 84.27 -18.91
C THR A 111 -28.86 85.06 -18.44
N LYS A 112 -29.93 85.10 -19.25
CA LYS A 112 -31.07 86.04 -19.09
C LYS A 112 -32.07 85.70 -17.96
N ILE A 113 -32.16 86.63 -17.00
CA ILE A 113 -33.36 87.31 -16.42
C ILE A 113 -34.75 86.82 -16.93
N VAL A 114 -35.68 86.45 -16.02
CA VAL A 114 -36.87 87.22 -15.50
C VAL A 114 -37.39 86.56 -14.17
N PRO A 115 -38.32 87.12 -13.34
CA PRO A 115 -37.90 87.80 -12.10
C PRO A 115 -38.60 87.40 -10.77
N ALA A 116 -37.99 87.87 -9.67
CA ALA A 116 -38.60 88.38 -8.43
C ALA A 116 -39.58 87.52 -7.58
N GLU A 117 -39.08 87.02 -6.45
CA GLU A 117 -39.71 87.26 -5.14
C GLU A 117 -38.61 87.48 -4.08
N GLU A 118 -38.72 88.55 -3.28
CA GLU A 118 -37.64 89.04 -2.40
C GLU A 118 -37.68 88.35 -1.02
N VAL A 119 -37.17 87.10 -0.97
CA VAL A 119 -37.04 86.36 0.29
C VAL A 119 -35.85 86.88 1.08
N LYS A 120 -36.14 87.54 2.20
CA LYS A 120 -35.15 88.01 3.18
C LYS A 120 -34.33 86.82 3.69
N ALA A 121 -33.00 86.91 3.61
CA ALA A 121 -32.11 85.82 4.05
C ALA A 121 -32.41 85.42 5.52
N PRO A 122 -32.47 84.11 5.84
CA PRO A 122 -32.78 83.64 7.19
C PRO A 122 -31.74 84.14 8.18
N SER A 123 -32.17 84.49 9.40
CA SER A 123 -31.23 84.89 10.43
C SER A 123 -30.45 83.68 10.94
N ALA A 124 -29.28 83.89 11.54
CA ALA A 124 -28.50 82.80 12.14
C ALA A 124 -29.26 82.06 13.27
N ALA A 125 -30.29 82.68 13.85
CA ALA A 125 -31.18 82.03 14.81
C ALA A 125 -32.21 81.10 14.12
N ASP A 126 -32.72 81.50 12.94
CA ASP A 126 -33.63 80.66 12.13
C ASP A 126 -32.87 79.45 11.57
N MET A 127 -31.66 79.66 11.07
CA MET A 127 -30.77 78.57 10.63
C MET A 127 -30.41 77.60 11.75
N LEU A 128 -30.22 78.10 12.99
CA LEU A 128 -29.97 77.23 14.15
C LEU A 128 -31.21 76.42 14.53
N ALA A 129 -32.41 77.00 14.42
CA ALA A 129 -33.66 76.28 14.64
C ALA A 129 -33.92 75.22 13.56
N GLU A 130 -33.59 75.51 12.31
CA GLU A 130 -33.62 74.55 11.20
C GLU A 130 -32.62 73.41 11.42
N ALA A 131 -31.37 73.74 11.79
CA ALA A 131 -30.33 72.75 12.10
C ALA A 131 -30.63 71.88 13.34
N ASP A 132 -31.21 72.44 14.42
CA ASP A 132 -31.68 71.68 15.59
C ASP A 132 -32.90 70.79 15.25
N SER A 133 -33.58 71.01 14.11
CA SER A 133 -34.76 70.23 13.67
C SER A 133 -34.47 69.13 12.63
N LEU A 134 -33.28 69.14 12.02
CA LEU A 134 -32.90 68.18 10.98
C LEU A 134 -32.51 66.82 11.59
N VAL A 135 -33.18 65.77 11.11
CA VAL A 135 -32.86 64.37 11.45
C VAL A 135 -31.58 63.90 10.74
N ASP A 136 -31.25 64.49 9.59
CA ASP A 136 -30.05 64.20 8.82
C ASP A 136 -28.83 64.89 9.45
N THR A 137 -28.00 64.11 10.13
CA THR A 137 -26.83 64.59 10.87
C THR A 137 -25.77 65.24 9.97
N THR A 138 -25.66 64.83 8.71
CA THR A 138 -24.70 65.40 7.74
C THR A 138 -25.13 66.81 7.32
N LYS A 139 -26.42 66.99 6.99
CA LYS A 139 -27.00 68.30 6.63
C LYS A 139 -27.05 69.24 7.83
N ALA A 140 -27.38 68.73 9.02
CA ALA A 140 -27.31 69.49 10.25
C ALA A 140 -25.89 69.99 10.54
N ALA A 141 -24.87 69.14 10.38
CA ALA A 141 -23.47 69.54 10.55
C ALA A 141 -23.07 70.68 9.60
N ALA A 142 -23.41 70.59 8.30
CA ALA A 142 -23.13 71.64 7.33
C ALA A 142 -23.76 73.00 7.70
N LEU A 143 -25.02 73.00 8.19
CA LEU A 143 -25.68 74.22 8.67
C LEU A 143 -25.01 74.78 9.93
N TYR A 144 -24.55 73.95 10.87
CA TYR A 144 -23.78 74.43 12.03
C TYR A 144 -22.45 75.06 11.61
N GLU A 145 -21.75 74.54 10.60
CA GLU A 145 -20.54 75.18 10.05
C GLU A 145 -20.86 76.52 9.38
N GLN A 146 -21.97 76.61 8.64
CA GLN A 146 -22.44 77.85 8.02
C GLN A 146 -22.82 78.92 9.07
N ILE A 147 -23.43 78.51 10.19
CA ILE A 147 -23.73 79.40 11.33
C ILE A 147 -22.44 79.93 11.98
N LEU A 148 -21.42 79.08 12.13
CA LEU A 148 -20.11 79.48 12.65
C LEU A 148 -19.41 80.50 11.74
N ALA A 149 -19.51 80.31 10.42
CA ALA A 149 -18.96 81.22 9.41
C ALA A 149 -19.71 82.56 9.30
N SER A 150 -21.00 82.63 9.66
CA SER A 150 -21.80 83.86 9.51
C SER A 150 -21.31 85.02 10.40
N GLU A 151 -21.09 86.21 9.84
CA GLU A 151 -20.57 87.37 10.61
C GLU A 151 -21.60 87.96 11.59
N GLY A 152 -22.90 87.80 11.33
CA GLY A 152 -23.98 88.39 12.13
C GLY A 152 -24.47 87.59 13.34
N ALA A 153 -23.87 86.42 13.64
CA ALA A 153 -24.32 85.56 14.74
C ALA A 153 -23.68 85.91 16.08
N ASP A 154 -24.50 86.05 17.12
CA ASP A 154 -24.05 86.29 18.50
C ASP A 154 -23.15 85.17 19.02
N ALA A 155 -22.22 85.52 19.93
CA ALA A 155 -21.24 84.59 20.49
C ALA A 155 -21.90 83.38 21.19
N SER A 156 -23.09 83.57 21.78
CA SER A 156 -23.87 82.48 22.39
C SER A 156 -24.37 81.44 21.37
N LEU A 157 -24.83 81.91 20.20
CA LEU A 157 -25.30 81.06 19.10
C LEU A 157 -24.13 80.28 18.48
N LYS A 158 -22.98 80.95 18.25
CA LYS A 158 -21.77 80.29 17.75
C LYS A 158 -21.24 79.24 18.74
N ALA A 159 -21.25 79.51 20.04
CA ALA A 159 -20.87 78.52 21.04
C ALA A 159 -21.78 77.27 21.03
N ARG A 160 -23.10 77.47 20.90
CA ARG A 160 -24.09 76.37 20.80
C ARG A 160 -23.93 75.55 19.52
N ALA A 161 -23.75 76.21 18.37
CA ALA A 161 -23.47 75.56 17.10
C ALA A 161 -22.17 74.73 17.16
N LYS A 162 -21.10 75.28 17.73
CA LYS A 162 -19.81 74.57 17.91
C LYS A 162 -19.95 73.33 18.81
N ALA A 163 -20.74 73.41 19.88
CA ALA A 163 -20.99 72.28 20.77
C ALA A 163 -21.80 71.16 20.07
N ARG A 164 -22.85 71.52 19.32
CA ARG A 164 -23.63 70.56 18.52
C ARG A 164 -22.81 69.91 17.41
N LEU A 165 -22.02 70.69 16.68
CA LEU A 165 -21.08 70.19 15.67
C LEU A 165 -20.12 69.15 16.27
N ALA A 166 -19.53 69.43 17.43
CA ALA A 166 -18.62 68.52 18.11
C ALA A 166 -19.30 67.22 18.57
N GLN A 167 -20.57 67.28 18.97
CA GLN A 167 -21.36 66.09 19.29
C GLN A 167 -21.65 65.25 18.04
N ILE A 168 -22.10 65.88 16.96
CA ILE A 168 -22.42 65.20 15.69
C ILE A 168 -21.16 64.56 15.07
N LYS A 169 -20.01 65.25 15.07
CA LYS A 169 -18.75 64.68 14.58
C LYS A 169 -18.26 63.48 15.41
N ARG A 170 -18.62 63.38 16.70
CA ARG A 170 -18.35 62.18 17.51
C ARG A 170 -19.30 61.04 17.17
N GLN A 171 -20.58 61.32 16.93
CA GLN A 171 -21.56 60.32 16.51
C GLN A 171 -21.18 59.74 15.14
N LEU A 172 -20.97 60.57 14.13
CA LEU A 172 -20.52 60.14 12.78
C LEU A 172 -19.25 59.28 12.82
N LYS A 173 -18.28 59.59 13.70
CA LYS A 173 -17.07 58.76 13.87
C LYS A 173 -17.35 57.43 14.56
N SER A 174 -18.31 57.38 15.48
CA SER A 174 -18.77 56.13 16.10
C SER A 174 -19.50 55.26 15.09
N ASP A 175 -20.39 55.86 14.29
CA ASP A 175 -21.21 55.17 13.28
C ASP A 175 -20.32 54.65 12.12
N LEU A 176 -19.28 55.40 11.76
CA LEU A 176 -18.24 54.93 10.82
C LEU A 176 -17.48 53.72 11.37
N ASN A 177 -17.05 53.76 12.63
CA ASN A 177 -16.35 52.64 13.26
C ASN A 177 -17.24 51.37 13.33
N THR A 178 -18.54 51.49 13.61
CA THR A 178 -19.46 50.35 13.63
C THR A 178 -19.75 49.80 12.23
N ALA A 179 -19.79 50.64 11.20
CA ALA A 179 -19.88 50.19 9.81
C ALA A 179 -18.63 49.41 9.38
N LEU A 180 -17.43 49.87 9.75
CA LEU A 180 -16.16 49.21 9.44
C LEU A 180 -16.00 47.86 10.15
N THR A 181 -16.42 47.74 11.43
CA THR A 181 -16.40 46.45 12.13
C THR A 181 -17.43 45.47 11.55
N ALA A 182 -18.64 45.94 11.23
CA ALA A 182 -19.65 45.11 10.55
C ALA A 182 -19.15 44.59 9.19
N LEU A 183 -18.41 45.41 8.44
CA LEU A 183 -17.83 45.05 7.14
C LEU A 183 -16.74 43.97 7.28
N ALA A 184 -15.90 44.06 8.32
CA ALA A 184 -14.92 43.03 8.64
C ALA A 184 -15.59 41.69 9.04
N MET A 185 -16.64 41.73 9.85
CA MET A 185 -17.40 40.52 10.23
C MET A 185 -18.11 39.88 9.04
N ALA A 186 -18.66 40.67 8.11
CA ALA A 186 -19.29 40.13 6.90
C ALA A 186 -18.30 39.36 6.00
N GLU A 187 -17.03 39.77 5.96
CA GLU A 187 -15.98 39.02 5.26
C GLU A 187 -15.62 37.70 5.97
N GLU A 188 -15.68 37.67 7.30
CA GLU A 188 -15.49 36.45 8.10
C GLU A 188 -16.65 35.47 7.93
N ASP A 189 -17.90 35.94 7.97
CA ASP A 189 -19.09 35.13 7.73
C ASP A 189 -19.09 34.51 6.32
N LEU A 190 -18.64 35.27 5.30
CA LEU A 190 -18.45 34.78 3.93
C LEU A 190 -17.39 33.67 3.85
N LYS A 191 -16.28 33.80 4.60
CA LYS A 191 -15.25 32.75 4.69
C LYS A 191 -15.74 31.50 5.43
N ALA A 192 -16.57 31.69 6.46
CA ALA A 192 -17.20 30.61 7.22
C ALA A 192 -18.39 29.96 6.50
N GLY A 193 -18.81 30.48 5.33
CA GLY A 193 -19.92 29.97 4.55
C GLY A 193 -21.31 30.40 5.04
N ARG A 194 -21.40 31.30 6.02
CA ARG A 194 -22.65 31.85 6.58
C ARG A 194 -23.16 32.99 5.70
N LEU A 195 -23.63 32.64 4.49
CA LEU A 195 -24.01 33.60 3.45
C LEU A 195 -25.13 34.56 3.89
N ASP A 196 -26.09 34.09 4.66
CA ASP A 196 -27.24 34.91 5.08
C ASP A 196 -26.87 35.92 6.18
N GLU A 197 -25.95 35.55 7.08
CA GLU A 197 -25.38 36.47 8.08
C GLU A 197 -24.52 37.54 7.39
N ALA A 198 -23.69 37.14 6.42
CA ALA A 198 -22.91 38.07 5.60
C ALA A 198 -23.81 39.04 4.83
N ALA A 199 -24.91 38.56 4.22
CA ALA A 199 -25.90 39.40 3.54
C ALA A 199 -26.54 40.41 4.50
N ALA A 200 -27.02 39.95 5.67
CA ALA A 200 -27.67 40.80 6.65
C ALA A 200 -26.76 41.91 7.20
N ARG A 201 -25.46 41.65 7.40
CA ARG A 201 -24.49 42.67 7.82
C ARG A 201 -24.21 43.71 6.73
N LEU A 202 -24.10 43.28 5.48
CA LEU A 202 -23.91 44.20 4.34
C LEU A 202 -25.16 45.06 4.11
N GLU A 203 -26.35 44.51 4.34
CA GLU A 203 -27.61 45.25 4.31
C GLU A 203 -27.71 46.26 5.48
N MET A 204 -27.32 45.86 6.70
CA MET A 204 -27.27 46.76 7.87
C MET A 204 -26.36 47.98 7.65
N ILE A 205 -25.19 47.80 7.00
CA ILE A 205 -24.28 48.91 6.64
C ILE A 205 -24.95 49.86 5.64
N LYS A 206 -25.67 49.30 4.67
CA LYS A 206 -26.37 50.05 3.62
C LYS A 206 -27.59 50.80 4.16
N GLU A 207 -28.33 50.22 5.09
CA GLU A 207 -29.44 50.88 5.79
C GLU A 207 -28.96 51.95 6.79
N GLY A 208 -27.77 51.76 7.39
CA GLY A 208 -27.16 52.71 8.33
C GLY A 208 -26.79 54.06 7.71
N GLY A 209 -26.76 54.19 6.38
CA GLY A 209 -26.56 55.47 5.68
C GLY A 209 -25.19 56.13 5.89
N VAL A 210 -24.20 55.37 6.37
CA VAL A 210 -22.86 55.86 6.68
C VAL A 210 -22.06 56.11 5.40
N GLU A 211 -21.49 57.30 5.25
CA GLU A 211 -20.54 57.60 4.17
C GLU A 211 -19.20 56.90 4.41
N LEU A 212 -19.05 55.70 3.86
CA LEU A 212 -17.78 54.98 3.80
C LEU A 212 -16.81 55.65 2.82
N GLY A 213 -15.51 55.58 3.12
CA GLY A 213 -14.45 55.91 2.17
C GLY A 213 -14.57 55.07 0.88
N TRP A 214 -14.06 55.58 -0.25
CA TRP A 214 -14.27 54.92 -1.54
C TRP A 214 -13.70 53.49 -1.57
N PHE A 215 -12.62 53.24 -0.84
CA PHE A 215 -12.02 51.92 -0.63
C PHE A 215 -13.00 50.94 0.00
N ASP A 216 -13.55 51.28 1.19
CA ASP A 216 -14.47 50.40 1.92
C ASP A 216 -15.83 50.26 1.22
N ASN A 217 -16.30 51.31 0.53
CA ASN A 217 -17.50 51.23 -0.30
C ASN A 217 -17.30 50.25 -1.49
N GLY A 218 -16.12 50.29 -2.12
CA GLY A 218 -15.72 49.29 -3.12
C GLY A 218 -15.70 47.87 -2.57
N ARG A 219 -15.09 47.67 -1.39
CA ARG A 219 -15.03 46.37 -0.69
C ARG A 219 -16.41 45.84 -0.28
N MET A 220 -17.31 46.71 0.20
CA MET A 220 -18.71 46.36 0.48
C MET A 220 -19.43 45.88 -0.79
N SER A 221 -19.24 46.58 -1.91
CA SER A 221 -19.89 46.23 -3.19
C SER A 221 -19.44 44.86 -3.76
N SER A 222 -18.16 44.51 -3.63
CA SER A 222 -17.63 43.22 -4.10
C SER A 222 -18.03 42.05 -3.19
N LEU A 223 -18.09 42.27 -1.88
CA LEU A 223 -18.66 41.30 -0.93
C LEU A 223 -20.14 41.06 -1.22
N ALA A 224 -20.95 42.12 -1.39
CA ALA A 224 -22.38 41.99 -1.69
C ALA A 224 -22.64 41.21 -3.00
N LYS A 225 -21.82 41.45 -4.04
CA LYS A 225 -21.89 40.70 -5.30
C LYS A 225 -21.56 39.21 -5.11
N THR A 226 -20.47 38.89 -4.41
CA THR A 226 -20.02 37.50 -4.23
C THR A 226 -20.94 36.69 -3.29
N VAL A 227 -21.56 37.31 -2.29
CA VAL A 227 -22.62 36.68 -1.47
C VAL A 227 -23.83 36.35 -2.34
N SER A 228 -24.31 37.30 -3.14
CA SER A 228 -25.45 37.11 -4.04
C SER A 228 -25.20 35.98 -5.07
N GLU A 229 -24.02 35.95 -5.70
CA GLU A 229 -23.64 34.87 -6.64
C GLU A 229 -23.64 33.49 -5.96
N ARG A 230 -23.15 33.39 -4.71
CA ARG A 230 -23.16 32.13 -3.95
C ARG A 230 -24.55 31.71 -3.47
N GLN A 231 -25.39 32.65 -3.01
CA GLN A 231 -26.78 32.36 -2.64
C GLN A 231 -27.59 31.86 -3.85
N ASN A 232 -27.40 32.47 -5.03
CA ASN A 232 -28.03 32.01 -6.27
C ASN A 232 -27.55 30.61 -6.68
N ALA A 233 -26.26 30.31 -6.51
CA ALA A 233 -25.72 28.96 -6.77
C ALA A 233 -26.26 27.91 -5.78
N LEU A 234 -26.40 28.25 -4.50
CA LEU A 234 -27.00 27.38 -3.48
C LEU A 234 -28.48 27.10 -3.79
N ALA A 235 -29.25 28.14 -4.12
CA ALA A 235 -30.66 28.00 -4.49
C ALA A 235 -30.85 27.17 -5.78
N ALA A 236 -29.95 27.29 -6.76
CA ALA A 236 -29.95 26.45 -7.94
C ALA A 236 -29.62 24.98 -7.63
N ALA A 237 -28.69 24.71 -6.70
CA ALA A 237 -28.37 23.36 -6.24
C ALA A 237 -29.53 22.73 -5.47
N GLU A 238 -30.20 23.48 -4.59
CA GLU A 238 -31.42 23.02 -3.92
C GLU A 238 -32.57 22.75 -4.90
N ALA A 239 -32.74 23.59 -5.92
CA ALA A 239 -33.76 23.38 -6.95
C ALA A 239 -33.47 22.10 -7.76
N ALA A 240 -32.20 21.84 -8.09
CA ALA A 240 -31.77 20.59 -8.73
C ALA A 240 -31.97 19.37 -7.82
N GLN A 241 -31.70 19.49 -6.51
CA GLN A 241 -31.95 18.43 -5.55
C GLN A 241 -33.45 18.13 -5.41
N LYS A 242 -34.30 19.16 -5.30
CA LYS A 242 -35.77 19.01 -5.24
C LYS A 242 -36.34 18.42 -6.54
N LEU A 243 -35.72 18.70 -7.70
CA LEU A 243 -36.05 18.07 -8.97
C LEU A 243 -35.67 16.58 -8.96
N ALA A 244 -34.45 16.23 -8.51
CA ALA A 244 -33.99 14.86 -8.39
C ALA A 244 -34.81 14.03 -7.37
N GLU A 245 -35.22 14.63 -6.26
CA GLU A 245 -36.12 14.01 -5.28
C GLU A 245 -37.53 13.81 -5.86
N ALA A 246 -38.04 14.74 -6.67
CA ALA A 246 -39.32 14.59 -7.37
C ALA A 246 -39.26 13.47 -8.42
N GLU A 247 -38.20 13.42 -9.24
CA GLU A 247 -37.95 12.34 -10.21
C GLU A 247 -37.78 10.98 -9.51
N ALA A 248 -37.11 10.93 -8.35
CA ALA A 248 -36.96 9.72 -7.55
C ALA A 248 -38.31 9.24 -6.96
N VAL A 249 -39.18 10.14 -6.52
CA VAL A 249 -40.53 9.81 -6.03
C VAL A 249 -41.46 9.35 -7.16
N GLU A 250 -41.32 9.91 -8.36
CA GLU A 250 -42.07 9.46 -9.54
C GLU A 250 -41.56 8.09 -10.04
N ALA A 251 -40.24 7.88 -10.07
CA ALA A 251 -39.64 6.58 -10.34
C ALA A 251 -40.04 5.52 -9.30
N ALA A 252 -40.12 5.88 -8.01
CA ALA A 252 -40.58 4.98 -6.96
C ALA A 252 -42.04 4.55 -7.15
N LYS A 253 -42.94 5.45 -7.55
CA LYS A 253 -44.35 5.11 -7.87
C LYS A 253 -44.48 4.19 -9.09
N VAL A 254 -43.61 4.37 -10.10
CA VAL A 254 -43.56 3.47 -11.26
C VAL A 254 -42.98 2.10 -10.88
N ALA A 255 -42.02 2.05 -9.96
CA ALA A 255 -41.48 0.80 -9.42
C ALA A 255 -42.50 0.04 -8.56
N GLU A 256 -43.21 0.72 -7.65
CA GLU A 256 -44.23 0.12 -6.77
C GLU A 256 -45.40 -0.47 -7.58
N ALA A 257 -45.87 0.25 -8.62
CA ALA A 257 -46.89 -0.26 -9.54
C ALA A 257 -46.42 -1.48 -10.38
N ALA A 258 -45.11 -1.57 -10.66
CA ALA A 258 -44.52 -2.69 -11.38
C ALA A 258 -44.22 -3.91 -10.48
N GLU A 259 -43.89 -3.70 -9.20
CA GLU A 259 -43.67 -4.80 -8.26
C GLU A 259 -44.97 -5.51 -7.87
N VAL A 260 -46.08 -4.80 -7.65
CA VAL A 260 -47.35 -5.46 -7.28
C VAL A 260 -47.87 -6.38 -8.38
N THR A 261 -47.64 -6.05 -9.65
CA THR A 261 -47.96 -6.94 -10.79
C THR A 261 -46.95 -8.08 -10.95
N LYS A 262 -45.65 -7.82 -10.80
CA LYS A 262 -44.62 -8.86 -10.86
C LYS A 262 -44.68 -9.85 -9.71
N ALA A 263 -45.04 -9.43 -8.49
CA ALA A 263 -45.12 -10.30 -7.32
C ALA A 263 -46.24 -11.35 -7.44
N ALA A 264 -47.37 -10.99 -8.06
CA ALA A 264 -48.47 -11.92 -8.32
C ALA A 264 -48.09 -13.00 -9.35
N ASP A 265 -47.49 -12.60 -10.48
CA ASP A 265 -47.05 -13.54 -11.51
C ASP A 265 -45.81 -14.35 -11.09
N ALA A 266 -44.88 -13.76 -10.32
CA ALA A 266 -43.69 -14.43 -9.83
C ALA A 266 -44.01 -15.48 -8.75
N LEU A 267 -45.02 -15.29 -7.90
CA LEU A 267 -45.40 -16.29 -6.90
C LEU A 267 -46.01 -17.53 -7.57
N ALA A 268 -46.95 -17.33 -8.51
CA ALA A 268 -47.54 -18.42 -9.29
C ALA A 268 -46.51 -19.18 -10.14
N LYS A 269 -45.47 -18.48 -10.62
CA LYS A 269 -44.36 -19.09 -11.35
C LYS A 269 -43.35 -19.79 -10.44
N ALA A 270 -43.02 -19.22 -9.28
CA ALA A 270 -42.06 -19.81 -8.34
C ALA A 270 -42.57 -21.14 -7.75
N ASP A 271 -43.87 -21.26 -7.46
CA ASP A 271 -44.45 -22.53 -6.99
C ASP A 271 -44.44 -23.62 -8.07
N ALA A 272 -44.59 -23.24 -9.36
CA ALA A 272 -44.50 -24.17 -10.49
C ALA A 272 -43.04 -24.56 -10.81
N ASP A 273 -42.13 -23.58 -10.88
CA ASP A 273 -40.71 -23.79 -11.16
C ASP A 273 -40.02 -24.58 -10.04
N LYS A 274 -40.45 -24.43 -8.78
CA LYS A 274 -39.94 -25.22 -7.64
C LYS A 274 -40.36 -26.68 -7.69
N ALA A 275 -41.62 -26.97 -8.07
CA ALA A 275 -42.08 -28.34 -8.27
C ALA A 275 -41.36 -29.02 -9.45
N ALA A 276 -41.14 -28.28 -10.55
CA ALA A 276 -40.38 -28.77 -11.70
C ALA A 276 -38.89 -29.01 -11.34
N ALA A 277 -38.27 -28.10 -10.59
CA ALA A 277 -36.88 -28.24 -10.15
C ALA A 277 -36.69 -29.39 -9.14
N GLU A 278 -37.64 -29.68 -8.25
CA GLU A 278 -37.57 -30.84 -7.37
C GLU A 278 -37.70 -32.16 -8.14
N GLU A 279 -38.49 -32.21 -9.22
CA GLU A 279 -38.58 -33.39 -10.09
C GLU A 279 -37.35 -33.55 -11.01
N GLU A 280 -36.84 -32.45 -11.57
CA GLU A 280 -35.65 -32.44 -12.44
C GLU A 280 -34.36 -32.72 -11.65
N THR A 281 -34.19 -32.16 -10.44
CA THR A 281 -33.03 -32.49 -9.57
C THR A 281 -33.08 -33.92 -9.06
N LYS A 282 -34.26 -34.47 -8.74
CA LYS A 282 -34.39 -35.87 -8.35
C LYS A 282 -34.03 -36.80 -9.51
N LYS A 283 -34.46 -36.48 -10.73
CA LYS A 283 -34.12 -37.23 -11.94
C LYS A 283 -32.63 -37.12 -12.27
N ALA A 284 -32.03 -35.93 -12.18
CA ALA A 284 -30.60 -35.72 -12.32
C ALA A 284 -29.78 -36.47 -11.25
N LEU A 285 -30.30 -36.61 -10.02
CA LEU A 285 -29.67 -37.40 -8.97
C LEU A 285 -29.77 -38.91 -9.25
N GLU A 286 -30.88 -39.40 -9.81
CA GLU A 286 -31.04 -40.79 -10.25
C GLU A 286 -30.11 -41.10 -11.44
N ASP A 287 -30.04 -40.20 -12.44
CA ASP A 287 -29.15 -40.30 -13.60
C ASP A 287 -27.67 -40.24 -13.19
N LEU A 288 -27.28 -39.36 -12.26
CA LEU A 288 -25.90 -39.23 -11.77
C LEU A 288 -25.48 -40.40 -10.86
N ASN A 289 -26.41 -41.00 -10.10
CA ASN A 289 -26.16 -42.24 -9.39
C ASN A 289 -26.03 -43.44 -10.35
N ALA A 290 -26.79 -43.47 -11.44
CA ALA A 290 -26.65 -44.47 -12.50
C ALA A 290 -25.30 -44.31 -13.23
N GLU A 291 -24.90 -43.08 -13.56
CA GLU A 291 -23.61 -42.78 -14.19
C GLU A 291 -22.42 -43.10 -13.25
N MET A 292 -22.54 -42.84 -11.95
CA MET A 292 -21.54 -43.29 -10.96
C MET A 292 -21.47 -44.82 -10.88
N ALA A 293 -22.61 -45.53 -10.90
CA ALA A 293 -22.62 -46.99 -10.87
C ALA A 293 -22.00 -47.60 -12.14
N GLU A 294 -22.28 -47.02 -13.32
CA GLU A 294 -21.66 -47.44 -14.58
C GLU A 294 -20.15 -47.13 -14.61
N LYS A 295 -19.72 -45.96 -14.11
CA LYS A 295 -18.30 -45.62 -13.98
C LYS A 295 -17.57 -46.48 -12.97
N LEU A 296 -18.21 -46.87 -11.86
CA LEU A 296 -17.63 -47.79 -10.87
C LEU A 296 -17.47 -49.19 -11.46
N ALA A 297 -18.50 -49.73 -12.11
CA ALA A 297 -18.42 -51.02 -12.80
C ALA A 297 -17.40 -51.03 -13.95
N ALA A 298 -17.28 -49.93 -14.69
CA ALA A 298 -16.27 -49.75 -15.73
C ALA A 298 -14.84 -49.56 -15.16
N ALA A 299 -14.70 -49.02 -13.94
CA ALA A 299 -13.42 -48.95 -13.23
C ALA A 299 -13.00 -50.33 -12.71
N GLU A 300 -13.89 -51.07 -12.05
CA GLU A 300 -13.63 -52.44 -11.57
C GLU A 300 -13.26 -53.38 -12.72
N ALA A 301 -14.01 -53.34 -13.83
CA ALA A 301 -13.71 -54.11 -15.04
C ALA A 301 -12.38 -53.71 -15.71
N LYS A 302 -11.97 -52.43 -15.64
CA LYS A 302 -10.64 -52.00 -16.11
C LYS A 302 -9.53 -52.47 -15.19
N THR A 303 -9.66 -52.36 -13.87
CA THR A 303 -8.64 -52.84 -12.94
C THR A 303 -8.39 -54.34 -13.08
N ASP A 304 -9.43 -55.13 -13.28
CA ASP A 304 -9.31 -56.59 -13.37
C ASP A 304 -8.71 -57.07 -14.71
N VAL A 305 -8.89 -56.27 -15.78
CA VAL A 305 -8.27 -56.50 -17.09
C VAL A 305 -6.84 -55.95 -17.16
N GLU A 306 -6.56 -54.79 -16.59
CA GLU A 306 -5.22 -54.19 -16.57
C GLU A 306 -4.26 -54.95 -15.65
N VAL A 307 -4.70 -55.48 -14.51
CA VAL A 307 -3.88 -56.36 -13.66
C VAL A 307 -3.52 -57.66 -14.40
N LYS A 308 -4.49 -58.31 -15.07
CA LYS A 308 -4.22 -59.52 -15.87
C LYS A 308 -3.31 -59.24 -17.08
N LYS A 309 -3.46 -58.07 -17.71
CA LYS A 309 -2.64 -57.63 -18.84
C LYS A 309 -1.23 -57.20 -18.43
N ALA A 310 -1.06 -56.60 -17.25
CA ALA A 310 0.24 -56.22 -16.69
C ALA A 310 1.06 -57.46 -16.27
N VAL A 311 0.43 -58.46 -15.64
CA VAL A 311 1.09 -59.72 -15.28
C VAL A 311 1.52 -60.49 -16.54
N ALA A 312 0.64 -60.62 -17.54
CA ALA A 312 0.97 -61.26 -18.81
C ALA A 312 2.05 -60.51 -19.61
N ALA A 313 2.04 -59.17 -19.59
CA ALA A 313 3.07 -58.36 -20.24
C ALA A 313 4.44 -58.46 -19.53
N ALA A 314 4.46 -58.59 -18.20
CA ALA A 314 5.70 -58.80 -17.44
C ALA A 314 6.33 -60.17 -17.72
N GLU A 315 5.52 -61.23 -17.88
CA GLU A 315 6.02 -62.56 -18.26
C GLU A 315 6.49 -62.61 -19.73
N ALA A 316 5.79 -61.93 -20.65
CA ALA A 316 6.20 -61.84 -22.06
C ALA A 316 7.52 -61.08 -22.24
N LYS A 317 7.70 -59.93 -21.58
CA LYS A 317 8.92 -59.11 -21.70
C LYS A 317 10.17 -59.86 -21.22
N LYS A 318 10.01 -60.70 -20.19
CA LYS A 318 11.08 -61.57 -19.64
C LYS A 318 11.45 -62.74 -20.58
N ALA A 319 10.56 -63.14 -21.48
CA ALA A 319 10.86 -64.10 -22.54
C ALA A 319 11.52 -63.42 -23.76
N GLU A 320 11.14 -62.17 -24.06
CA GLU A 320 11.68 -61.39 -25.18
C GLU A 320 13.12 -60.91 -24.93
N GLU A 321 13.47 -60.49 -23.70
CA GLU A 321 14.84 -60.09 -23.34
C GLU A 321 15.86 -61.24 -23.43
N ILE A 322 15.44 -62.50 -23.27
CA ILE A 322 16.31 -63.68 -23.45
C ILE A 322 16.45 -64.04 -24.94
N ALA A 323 15.46 -63.74 -25.77
CA ALA A 323 15.50 -63.99 -27.21
C ALA A 323 16.26 -62.91 -28.00
N ALA A 324 16.19 -61.65 -27.57
CA ALA A 324 16.80 -60.51 -28.27
C ALA A 324 18.34 -60.49 -28.21
N ALA A 325 18.94 -61.14 -27.20
CA ALA A 325 20.40 -61.14 -26.98
C ALA A 325 21.23 -61.97 -28.00
N VAL A 326 20.59 -62.69 -28.93
CA VAL A 326 21.26 -63.57 -29.92
C VAL A 326 21.05 -63.12 -31.38
N ALA A 327 20.13 -62.18 -31.65
CA ALA A 327 19.73 -61.79 -33.01
C ALA A 327 20.32 -60.45 -33.51
N ALA A 328 21.06 -59.71 -32.68
CA ALA A 328 21.58 -58.37 -33.01
C ALA A 328 22.91 -58.38 -33.80
N ALA A 329 22.94 -59.06 -34.96
CA ALA A 329 24.14 -59.13 -35.80
C ALA A 329 23.89 -59.23 -37.32
N LYS A 330 23.00 -58.38 -37.90
CA LYS A 330 23.18 -57.76 -39.24
C LYS A 330 22.02 -56.87 -39.70
N ALA A 331 22.41 -55.88 -40.52
CA ALA A 331 21.64 -55.18 -41.57
C ALA A 331 20.65 -54.04 -41.18
N GLU A 332 21.20 -52.82 -41.34
CA GLU A 332 20.68 -51.70 -42.15
C GLU A 332 19.47 -50.84 -41.73
N ASP A 333 19.66 -49.55 -42.02
CA ASP A 333 18.73 -48.43 -41.91
C ASP A 333 17.59 -48.46 -42.96
N VAL A 334 16.72 -47.45 -42.85
CA VAL A 334 15.76 -46.97 -43.88
C VAL A 334 14.40 -47.68 -43.92
N GLU A 335 13.58 -47.48 -42.87
CA GLU A 335 12.11 -47.64 -42.98
C GLU A 335 11.32 -46.59 -42.16
N LYS A 336 11.52 -45.30 -42.50
CA LYS A 336 10.68 -44.19 -42.02
C LYS A 336 10.28 -43.24 -43.17
N ALA A 337 9.55 -43.78 -44.14
CA ALA A 337 9.00 -42.98 -45.26
C ALA A 337 7.75 -43.56 -45.98
N ALA A 338 7.27 -44.76 -45.65
CA ALA A 338 6.42 -45.55 -46.57
C ALA A 338 4.99 -45.89 -46.05
N ALA A 339 4.44 -45.16 -45.07
CA ALA A 339 3.20 -45.55 -44.39
C ALA A 339 1.93 -44.73 -44.73
N GLU A 340 2.04 -43.56 -45.40
CA GLU A 340 0.85 -42.75 -45.77
C GLU A 340 0.38 -42.94 -47.22
N GLU A 341 1.17 -43.58 -48.09
CA GLU A 341 0.82 -43.78 -49.51
C GLU A 341 -0.03 -45.05 -49.77
N ALA A 342 -0.10 -45.97 -48.81
CA ALA A 342 -0.78 -47.26 -48.94
C ALA A 342 -2.31 -47.23 -48.73
N ALA A 343 -2.87 -46.17 -48.15
CA ALA A 343 -4.31 -46.06 -47.88
C ALA A 343 -5.13 -45.47 -49.05
N ALA A 344 -4.50 -44.71 -49.95
CA ALA A 344 -5.15 -44.10 -51.12
C ALA A 344 -5.26 -45.05 -52.33
N THR A 345 -4.42 -46.07 -52.37
CA THR A 345 -4.32 -47.05 -53.48
C THR A 345 -5.34 -48.20 -53.39
N ALA A 346 -5.90 -48.46 -52.20
CA ALA A 346 -6.87 -49.55 -52.00
C ALA A 346 -8.30 -49.24 -52.51
N LYS A 347 -8.72 -47.96 -52.60
CA LYS A 347 -10.05 -47.57 -53.14
C LYS A 347 -10.07 -47.22 -54.62
N SER A 348 -8.89 -47.09 -55.24
CA SER A 348 -8.75 -46.78 -56.67
C SER A 348 -8.62 -48.03 -57.56
N ALA A 349 -8.22 -49.17 -56.98
CA ALA A 349 -8.16 -50.46 -57.68
C ALA A 349 -9.56 -50.98 -58.08
N ASP A 350 -10.50 -51.09 -57.13
CA ASP A 350 -11.86 -51.59 -57.38
C ASP A 350 -12.62 -50.80 -58.46
N LEU A 351 -12.43 -49.48 -58.49
CA LEU A 351 -13.03 -48.60 -59.50
C LEU A 351 -12.42 -48.80 -60.90
N MET A 352 -11.12 -49.08 -61.00
CA MET A 352 -10.49 -49.40 -62.30
C MET A 352 -10.93 -50.77 -62.83
N GLU A 353 -11.09 -51.77 -61.98
CA GLU A 353 -11.54 -53.10 -62.40
C GLU A 353 -12.99 -53.07 -62.90
N ALA A 354 -13.87 -52.36 -62.19
CA ALA A 354 -15.24 -52.09 -62.65
C ALA A 354 -15.29 -51.34 -63.99
N ALA A 355 -14.43 -50.33 -64.18
CA ALA A 355 -14.35 -49.57 -65.43
C ALA A 355 -13.85 -50.43 -66.61
N ARG A 356 -12.86 -51.30 -66.37
CA ARG A 356 -12.31 -52.23 -67.38
C ARG A 356 -13.37 -53.22 -67.88
N LEU A 357 -14.15 -53.82 -66.97
CA LEU A 357 -15.24 -54.73 -67.33
C LEU A 357 -16.39 -54.02 -68.06
N ALA A 358 -16.70 -52.76 -67.70
CA ALA A 358 -17.67 -51.95 -68.42
C ALA A 358 -17.21 -51.60 -69.86
N ALA A 359 -15.91 -51.35 -70.05
CA ALA A 359 -15.31 -51.11 -71.37
C ALA A 359 -15.35 -52.38 -72.26
N ALA A 360 -15.05 -53.55 -71.70
CA ALA A 360 -15.13 -54.84 -72.42
C ALA A 360 -16.53 -55.07 -73.00
N LYS A 361 -17.57 -54.91 -72.15
CA LYS A 361 -18.99 -55.05 -72.55
C LYS A 361 -19.40 -54.04 -73.63
N ARG A 362 -18.95 -52.79 -73.55
CA ARG A 362 -19.18 -51.78 -74.61
C ARG A 362 -18.55 -52.17 -75.95
N ASN A 363 -17.33 -52.70 -75.94
CA ASN A 363 -16.67 -53.14 -77.17
C ASN A 363 -17.38 -54.36 -77.80
N PHE A 364 -17.87 -55.29 -76.98
CA PHE A 364 -18.67 -56.43 -77.46
C PHE A 364 -20.01 -56.01 -78.11
N ILE A 365 -20.75 -55.07 -77.50
CA ILE A 365 -22.00 -54.55 -78.09
C ILE A 365 -21.71 -53.90 -79.45
N LYS A 366 -20.67 -53.08 -79.55
CA LYS A 366 -20.24 -52.47 -80.82
C LYS A 366 -19.78 -53.52 -81.85
N ALA A 367 -19.18 -54.63 -81.42
CA ALA A 367 -18.82 -55.72 -82.33
C ALA A 367 -20.06 -56.42 -82.92
N GLN A 368 -21.13 -56.59 -82.14
CA GLN A 368 -22.40 -57.10 -82.66
C GLN A 368 -23.08 -56.11 -83.61
N GLU A 369 -23.04 -54.81 -83.32
CA GLU A 369 -23.55 -53.75 -84.19
C GLU A 369 -22.77 -53.70 -85.52
N ALA A 370 -21.44 -53.77 -85.47
CA ALA A 370 -20.58 -53.87 -86.65
C ALA A 370 -20.88 -55.14 -87.48
N LYS A 371 -21.13 -56.27 -86.82
CA LYS A 371 -21.53 -57.53 -87.47
C LYS A 371 -22.91 -57.43 -88.13
N ALA A 372 -23.88 -56.79 -87.48
CA ALA A 372 -25.21 -56.52 -88.06
C ALA A 372 -25.11 -55.60 -89.30
N ASN A 373 -24.14 -54.68 -89.30
CA ASN A 373 -23.82 -53.80 -90.42
C ASN A 373 -22.86 -54.43 -91.46
N GLY A 374 -22.53 -55.72 -91.35
CA GLY A 374 -21.70 -56.47 -92.31
C GLY A 374 -20.20 -56.18 -92.28
N GLN A 375 -19.70 -55.44 -91.29
CA GLN A 375 -18.30 -55.01 -91.17
C GLN A 375 -17.47 -56.04 -90.37
N ASN A 376 -17.22 -57.20 -90.98
CA ASN A 376 -16.62 -58.35 -90.28
C ASN A 376 -15.22 -58.05 -89.69
N ASP A 377 -14.31 -57.42 -90.43
CA ASP A 377 -12.95 -57.13 -89.93
C ASP A 377 -12.95 -56.19 -88.72
N LEU A 378 -13.89 -55.23 -88.70
CA LEU A 378 -14.07 -54.29 -87.59
C LEU A 378 -14.71 -54.98 -86.39
N ALA A 379 -15.69 -55.86 -86.62
CA ALA A 379 -16.26 -56.72 -85.58
C ALA A 379 -15.20 -57.66 -84.97
N GLU A 380 -14.29 -58.21 -85.79
CA GLU A 380 -13.16 -59.04 -85.34
C GLU A 380 -12.19 -58.25 -84.45
N ALA A 381 -11.82 -57.03 -84.86
CA ALA A 381 -10.94 -56.15 -84.08
C ALA A 381 -11.57 -55.70 -82.74
N LEU A 382 -12.88 -55.45 -82.71
CA LEU A 382 -13.62 -55.11 -81.50
C LEU A 382 -13.80 -56.31 -80.57
N LEU A 383 -14.04 -57.52 -81.11
CA LEU A 383 -14.07 -58.77 -80.34
C LEU A 383 -12.71 -59.08 -79.72
N ASN A 384 -11.62 -58.93 -80.47
CA ASN A 384 -10.27 -59.10 -79.94
C ASN A 384 -9.96 -58.09 -78.81
N ASN A 385 -10.38 -56.83 -78.94
CA ASN A 385 -10.27 -55.85 -77.84
C ASN A 385 -11.12 -56.23 -76.62
N ALA A 386 -12.34 -56.74 -76.81
CA ALA A 386 -13.18 -57.22 -75.72
C ALA A 386 -12.53 -58.40 -74.98
N ILE A 387 -11.91 -59.34 -75.71
CA ILE A 387 -11.18 -60.50 -75.15
C ILE A 387 -9.91 -60.07 -74.40
N GLN A 388 -9.18 -59.04 -74.85
CA GLN A 388 -8.04 -58.52 -74.10
C GLN A 388 -8.44 -57.89 -72.77
N LEU A 389 -9.60 -57.21 -72.74
CA LEU A 389 -10.12 -56.59 -71.52
C LEU A 389 -10.77 -57.61 -70.57
N ASP A 390 -11.42 -58.65 -71.09
CA ASP A 390 -12.11 -59.70 -70.33
C ASP A 390 -11.77 -61.10 -70.92
N PRO A 391 -10.62 -61.70 -70.56
CA PRO A 391 -10.12 -62.94 -71.18
C PRO A 391 -10.86 -64.21 -70.77
N GLU A 392 -11.60 -64.18 -69.67
CA GLU A 392 -12.34 -65.33 -69.12
C GLU A 392 -13.64 -65.61 -69.89
N ASN A 393 -14.15 -64.62 -70.62
CA ASN A 393 -15.51 -64.63 -71.16
C ASN A 393 -15.64 -65.42 -72.48
N GLU A 394 -16.13 -66.67 -72.38
CA GLU A 394 -16.25 -67.58 -73.52
C GLU A 394 -17.22 -67.11 -74.63
N ALA A 395 -18.17 -66.22 -74.31
CA ALA A 395 -19.10 -65.66 -75.29
C ALA A 395 -18.40 -64.81 -76.37
N TYR A 396 -17.25 -64.20 -76.04
CA TYR A 396 -16.49 -63.40 -76.99
C TYR A 396 -15.65 -64.30 -77.91
N LYS A 397 -15.00 -65.33 -77.34
CA LYS A 397 -14.19 -66.30 -78.09
C LYS A 397 -15.03 -67.10 -79.10
N THR A 398 -16.26 -67.45 -78.73
CA THR A 398 -17.22 -68.15 -79.61
C THR A 398 -17.77 -67.28 -80.75
N GLN A 399 -17.97 -65.97 -80.54
CA GLN A 399 -18.32 -65.07 -81.65
C GLN A 399 -17.15 -64.79 -82.59
N LEU A 400 -15.91 -64.75 -82.08
CA LEU A 400 -14.70 -64.59 -82.88
C LEU A 400 -14.47 -65.79 -83.81
N SER A 401 -14.55 -67.02 -83.29
CA SER A 401 -14.38 -68.25 -84.08
C SER A 401 -15.50 -68.47 -85.11
N ALA A 402 -16.68 -67.90 -84.89
CA ALA A 402 -17.75 -67.85 -85.90
C ALA A 402 -17.50 -66.83 -87.02
N LEU A 403 -16.64 -65.81 -86.83
CA LEU A 403 -16.24 -64.86 -87.87
C LEU A 403 -15.08 -65.41 -88.71
N SER A 404 -14.04 -65.93 -88.07
CA SER A 404 -12.79 -66.35 -88.73
C SER A 404 -12.93 -67.55 -89.66
N ALA A 405 -14.07 -68.27 -89.63
CA ALA A 405 -14.38 -69.35 -90.55
C ALA A 405 -14.73 -68.91 -91.99
N THR A 406 -14.89 -67.60 -92.26
CA THR A 406 -15.46 -67.10 -93.53
C THR A 406 -14.42 -66.59 -94.54
N SER A 407 -13.15 -66.42 -94.16
CA SER A 407 -12.13 -65.70 -94.96
C SER A 407 -10.82 -66.49 -95.17
N ALA A 408 -10.77 -67.42 -96.13
CA ALA A 408 -9.53 -68.14 -96.46
C ALA A 408 -9.45 -68.67 -97.92
N VAL A 409 -8.83 -67.93 -98.86
CA VAL A 409 -8.39 -68.47 -100.18
C VAL A 409 -7.10 -67.81 -100.69
N LYS A 410 -6.04 -68.64 -100.86
CA LYS A 410 -4.79 -68.51 -101.67
C LYS A 410 -3.84 -67.32 -101.42
N ALA A 411 -2.50 -67.48 -101.28
CA ALA A 411 -1.48 -68.41 -101.81
C ALA A 411 -0.84 -67.98 -103.17
N PRO A 412 0.46 -68.28 -103.44
CA PRO A 412 1.45 -67.27 -103.87
C PRO A 412 2.12 -67.55 -105.25
N THR A 413 3.13 -66.73 -105.68
CA THR A 413 4.43 -67.21 -106.23
C THR A 413 5.40 -66.13 -106.79
N SER A 414 6.70 -66.43 -106.66
CA SER A 414 7.86 -66.07 -107.53
C SER A 414 8.55 -64.70 -107.43
N VAL A 415 9.89 -64.72 -107.52
CA VAL A 415 10.82 -63.80 -106.81
C VAL A 415 11.69 -62.94 -107.74
N LEU A 416 11.40 -62.83 -109.05
CA LEU A 416 12.21 -62.00 -109.98
C LEU A 416 11.48 -60.86 -110.72
N ALA A 417 10.14 -60.74 -110.58
CA ALA A 417 9.45 -59.45 -110.78
C ALA A 417 9.57 -58.54 -109.53
N ASP A 418 10.14 -59.11 -108.46
CA ASP A 418 10.04 -58.64 -107.08
C ASP A 418 10.70 -57.27 -106.88
N VAL A 419 11.86 -56.98 -107.48
CA VAL A 419 12.55 -55.68 -107.25
C VAL A 419 11.79 -54.49 -107.85
N ALA A 420 11.23 -54.62 -109.06
CA ALA A 420 10.48 -53.54 -109.69
C ALA A 420 9.10 -53.34 -109.03
N GLN A 421 8.41 -54.44 -108.72
CA GLN A 421 7.10 -54.38 -108.07
C GLN A 421 7.22 -53.97 -106.59
N GLN A 422 8.28 -54.39 -105.87
CA GLN A 422 8.59 -53.88 -104.53
C GLN A 422 8.93 -52.40 -104.53
N ASN A 423 9.63 -51.86 -105.53
CA ASN A 423 9.94 -50.43 -105.55
C ASN A 423 8.66 -49.59 -105.75
N ALA A 424 7.77 -49.99 -106.67
CA ALA A 424 6.44 -49.38 -106.80
C ALA A 424 5.59 -49.55 -105.52
N LEU A 425 5.64 -50.72 -104.86
CA LEU A 425 4.96 -50.97 -103.58
C LEU A 425 5.53 -50.13 -102.43
N LYS A 426 6.86 -49.94 -102.38
CA LYS A 426 7.55 -49.09 -101.40
C LYS A 426 7.17 -47.62 -101.59
N GLU A 427 7.06 -47.14 -102.84
CA GLU A 427 6.59 -45.80 -103.15
C GLU A 427 5.12 -45.59 -102.72
N ALA A 428 4.24 -46.51 -103.12
CA ALA A 428 2.82 -46.48 -102.76
C ALA A 428 2.61 -46.55 -101.24
N LYS A 429 3.36 -47.41 -100.55
CA LYS A 429 3.36 -47.52 -99.09
C LYS A 429 3.86 -46.25 -98.43
N ALA A 430 4.99 -45.68 -98.86
CA ALA A 430 5.51 -44.44 -98.30
C ALA A 430 4.55 -43.25 -98.49
N LYS A 431 3.88 -43.16 -99.66
CA LYS A 431 2.84 -42.16 -99.93
C LYS A 431 1.59 -42.38 -99.05
N ALA A 432 1.22 -43.63 -98.74
CA ALA A 432 0.12 -43.95 -97.83
C ALA A 432 0.46 -43.65 -96.35
N ASP A 433 1.63 -44.10 -95.88
CA ASP A 433 2.14 -43.86 -94.53
C ASP A 433 2.29 -42.35 -94.26
N TYR A 434 2.84 -41.58 -95.22
CA TYR A 434 2.91 -40.12 -95.14
C TYR A 434 1.51 -39.48 -94.99
N LYS A 435 0.55 -39.85 -95.84
CA LYS A 435 -0.82 -39.31 -95.77
C LYS A 435 -1.50 -39.64 -94.45
N ARG A 436 -1.30 -40.86 -93.94
CA ARG A 436 -1.79 -41.25 -92.62
C ARG A 436 -1.19 -40.36 -91.52
N TYR A 437 0.13 -40.25 -91.45
CA TYR A 437 0.80 -39.43 -90.43
C TYR A 437 0.45 -37.92 -90.54
N MET A 438 0.22 -37.39 -91.75
CA MET A 438 -0.26 -36.02 -91.94
C MET A 438 -1.73 -35.82 -91.53
N ASN A 439 -2.58 -36.85 -91.67
CA ASN A 439 -3.94 -36.84 -91.15
C ASN A 439 -3.95 -36.95 -89.62
N ASP A 440 -3.16 -37.86 -89.06
CA ASP A 440 -2.98 -38.03 -87.61
C ASP A 440 -2.43 -36.74 -86.96
N ALA A 441 -1.49 -36.06 -87.63
CA ALA A 441 -1.00 -34.74 -87.23
C ALA A 441 -2.07 -33.65 -87.23
N ASN A 442 -2.92 -33.60 -88.27
CA ASN A 442 -4.04 -32.67 -88.31
C ASN A 442 -5.12 -32.99 -87.26
N ALA A 443 -5.39 -34.28 -87.00
CA ALA A 443 -6.31 -34.71 -85.97
C ALA A 443 -5.82 -34.30 -84.57
N GLY A 444 -4.55 -34.56 -84.25
CA GLY A 444 -3.92 -34.10 -82.99
C GLY A 444 -3.97 -32.59 -82.84
N ARG A 445 -3.68 -31.84 -83.91
CA ARG A 445 -3.77 -30.37 -83.92
C ARG A 445 -5.18 -29.86 -83.60
N VAL A 446 -6.21 -30.42 -84.24
CA VAL A 446 -7.63 -30.07 -84.00
C VAL A 446 -8.08 -30.46 -82.59
N GLN A 447 -7.59 -31.59 -82.07
CA GLN A 447 -7.83 -32.04 -80.69
C GLN A 447 -6.99 -31.29 -79.64
N LYS A 448 -6.10 -30.37 -80.08
CA LYS A 448 -5.12 -29.64 -79.25
C LYS A 448 -4.09 -30.52 -78.54
N ASP A 449 -3.95 -31.78 -78.94
CA ASP A 449 -2.83 -32.64 -78.57
C ASP A 449 -1.63 -32.31 -79.48
N PHE A 450 -1.00 -31.17 -79.19
CA PHE A 450 0.16 -30.69 -79.92
C PHE A 450 1.39 -31.62 -79.81
N PRO A 451 1.67 -32.30 -78.67
CA PRO A 451 2.73 -33.31 -78.61
C PRO A 451 2.52 -34.48 -79.58
N ALA A 452 1.32 -35.09 -79.59
CA ALA A 452 1.02 -36.16 -80.55
C ALA A 452 1.05 -35.64 -82.00
N ALA A 453 0.54 -34.44 -82.25
CA ALA A 453 0.57 -33.80 -83.57
C ALA A 453 1.99 -33.58 -84.09
N ARG A 454 2.91 -33.03 -83.26
CA ARG A 454 4.33 -32.87 -83.61
C ARG A 454 4.99 -34.21 -83.93
N ASN A 455 4.77 -35.22 -83.10
CA ASN A 455 5.34 -36.56 -83.29
C ASN A 455 4.82 -37.21 -84.59
N ALA A 456 3.54 -37.04 -84.91
CA ALA A 456 2.97 -37.49 -86.18
C ALA A 456 3.60 -36.77 -87.39
N VAL A 457 3.81 -35.44 -87.34
CA VAL A 457 4.54 -34.73 -88.42
C VAL A 457 6.00 -35.17 -88.53
N ALA A 458 6.68 -35.43 -87.41
CA ALA A 458 8.05 -35.97 -87.43
C ALA A 458 8.08 -37.35 -88.11
N ASN A 459 7.12 -38.22 -87.81
CA ASN A 459 6.96 -39.52 -88.45
C ASN A 459 6.63 -39.41 -89.95
N ALA A 460 5.79 -38.45 -90.36
CA ALA A 460 5.55 -38.13 -91.77
C ALA A 460 6.86 -37.72 -92.48
N LYS A 461 7.66 -36.83 -91.88
CA LYS A 461 8.96 -36.41 -92.44
C LYS A 461 9.96 -37.56 -92.53
N ASN A 462 10.01 -38.43 -91.51
CA ASN A 462 10.88 -39.61 -91.51
C ASN A 462 10.44 -40.64 -92.57
N ALA A 463 9.13 -40.87 -92.74
CA ALA A 463 8.59 -41.73 -93.79
C ALA A 463 8.95 -41.23 -95.20
N LEU A 464 8.87 -39.92 -95.44
CA LEU A 464 9.37 -39.31 -96.69
C LEU A 464 10.88 -39.52 -96.87
N ALA A 465 11.67 -39.20 -95.83
CA ALA A 465 13.13 -39.27 -95.91
C ALA A 465 13.63 -40.67 -96.30
N ASN A 466 13.03 -41.72 -95.73
CA ASN A 466 13.34 -43.11 -96.03
C ASN A 466 12.98 -43.53 -97.47
N ALA A 467 12.05 -42.83 -98.12
CA ALA A 467 11.58 -43.13 -99.48
C ALA A 467 12.21 -42.23 -100.56
N ARG A 468 13.16 -41.36 -100.20
CA ARG A 468 13.80 -40.36 -101.08
C ARG A 468 14.44 -40.93 -102.36
N LEU A 469 14.91 -42.17 -102.33
CA LEU A 469 15.53 -42.85 -103.48
C LEU A 469 14.50 -43.44 -104.47
N VAL A 470 13.21 -43.45 -104.11
CA VAL A 470 12.15 -44.10 -104.87
C VAL A 470 11.12 -43.08 -105.39
N LEU A 471 10.86 -41.99 -104.67
CA LEU A 471 9.99 -40.90 -105.15
C LEU A 471 10.70 -40.00 -106.17
N SER A 472 9.90 -39.40 -107.07
CA SER A 472 10.39 -38.35 -107.96
C SER A 472 10.82 -37.10 -107.18
N GLU A 473 11.90 -36.43 -107.61
CA GLU A 473 12.51 -35.34 -106.83
C GLU A 473 11.60 -34.09 -106.71
N VAL A 474 10.64 -33.90 -107.63
CA VAL A 474 9.64 -32.82 -107.57
C VAL A 474 8.60 -33.11 -106.49
N GLU A 475 8.02 -34.31 -106.46
CA GLU A 475 6.99 -34.70 -105.48
C GLU A 475 7.54 -34.72 -104.06
N TYR A 476 8.77 -35.24 -103.87
CA TYR A 476 9.42 -35.26 -102.55
C TYR A 476 9.55 -33.87 -101.94
N LYS A 477 9.89 -32.85 -102.75
CA LYS A 477 10.02 -31.46 -102.28
C LYS A 477 8.68 -30.88 -101.86
N GLN A 478 7.61 -31.11 -102.62
CA GLN A 478 6.25 -30.63 -102.29
C GLN A 478 5.76 -31.25 -100.96
N LEU A 479 5.77 -32.58 -100.84
CA LEU A 479 5.30 -33.27 -99.63
C LEU A 479 6.14 -32.92 -98.39
N LYS A 480 7.45 -32.66 -98.57
CA LYS A 480 8.29 -32.15 -97.49
C LYS A 480 7.85 -30.76 -97.05
N THR A 481 7.61 -29.83 -97.98
CA THR A 481 7.14 -28.48 -97.67
C THR A 481 5.78 -28.49 -96.99
N ASP A 482 4.84 -29.36 -97.39
CA ASP A 482 3.53 -29.50 -96.73
C ASP A 482 3.65 -29.99 -95.28
N ALA A 483 4.60 -30.89 -94.99
CA ALA A 483 4.91 -31.30 -93.62
C ALA A 483 5.66 -30.23 -92.82
N GLU A 484 6.43 -29.36 -93.46
CA GLU A 484 7.11 -28.23 -92.81
C GLU A 484 6.15 -27.08 -92.49
N THR A 485 5.21 -26.75 -93.39
CA THR A 485 4.16 -25.76 -93.13
C THR A 485 3.24 -26.23 -92.00
N LEU A 486 2.75 -27.48 -92.05
CA LEU A 486 1.89 -28.02 -90.99
C LEU A 486 2.60 -28.04 -89.61
N ALA A 487 3.87 -28.42 -89.56
CA ALA A 487 4.67 -28.33 -88.32
C ALA A 487 4.69 -26.90 -87.76
N SER A 488 4.87 -25.89 -88.63
CA SER A 488 4.94 -24.49 -88.20
C SER A 488 3.61 -23.92 -87.69
N VAL A 489 2.47 -24.46 -88.15
CA VAL A 489 1.14 -24.09 -87.64
C VAL A 489 0.91 -24.71 -86.27
N ILE A 490 1.18 -26.02 -86.11
CA ILE A 490 1.11 -26.74 -84.83
C ILE A 490 1.96 -26.05 -83.76
N GLU A 491 3.17 -25.62 -84.13
CA GLU A 491 4.09 -24.91 -83.22
C GLU A 491 3.51 -23.59 -82.69
N LYS A 492 2.91 -22.78 -83.58
CA LYS A 492 2.32 -21.49 -83.21
C LYS A 492 1.08 -21.65 -82.32
N GLU A 493 0.21 -22.60 -82.65
CA GLU A 493 -1.00 -22.89 -81.86
C GLU A 493 -0.65 -23.45 -80.47
N TYR A 494 0.38 -24.29 -80.36
CA TYR A 494 0.91 -24.77 -79.08
C TYR A 494 1.39 -23.61 -78.18
N LEU A 495 2.21 -22.71 -78.71
CA LEU A 495 2.77 -21.60 -77.92
C LEU A 495 1.69 -20.63 -77.41
N GLN A 496 0.63 -20.40 -78.20
CA GLN A 496 -0.52 -19.62 -77.77
C GLN A 496 -1.32 -20.33 -76.67
N PHE A 497 -1.56 -21.64 -76.81
CA PHE A 497 -2.25 -22.44 -75.81
C PHE A 497 -1.49 -22.51 -74.48
N ALA A 498 -0.18 -22.82 -74.52
CA ALA A 498 0.67 -22.90 -73.34
C ALA A 498 0.72 -21.58 -72.55
N LYS A 499 0.73 -20.43 -73.24
CA LYS A 499 0.69 -19.12 -72.57
C LYS A 499 -0.60 -18.90 -71.78
N LEU A 500 -1.76 -19.23 -72.36
CA LEU A 500 -3.07 -19.05 -71.72
C LEU A 500 -3.25 -19.97 -70.50
N GLU A 501 -2.65 -21.15 -70.50
CA GLU A 501 -2.74 -22.08 -69.38
C GLU A 501 -1.90 -21.62 -68.17
N ILE A 502 -0.68 -21.11 -68.42
CA ILE A 502 0.17 -20.49 -67.39
C ILE A 502 -0.51 -19.26 -66.77
N GLU A 503 -1.24 -18.48 -67.57
CA GLU A 503 -1.94 -17.28 -67.10
C GLU A 503 -3.16 -17.63 -66.22
N ARG A 504 -3.90 -18.69 -66.55
CA ARG A 504 -4.99 -19.21 -65.70
C ARG A 504 -4.49 -19.80 -64.38
N GLU A 505 -3.41 -20.56 -64.40
CA GLU A 505 -2.87 -21.17 -63.18
C GLU A 505 -2.35 -20.10 -62.19
N LYS A 506 -1.80 -18.98 -62.69
CA LYS A 506 -1.44 -17.82 -61.85
C LYS A 506 -2.64 -17.18 -61.15
N VAL A 507 -3.76 -16.97 -61.86
CA VAL A 507 -4.98 -16.39 -61.28
C VAL A 507 -5.53 -17.30 -60.19
N ARG A 508 -5.58 -18.61 -60.45
CA ARG A 508 -6.02 -19.62 -59.47
C ARG A 508 -5.16 -19.61 -58.20
N GLN A 509 -3.83 -19.57 -58.35
CA GLN A 509 -2.91 -19.48 -57.20
C GLN A 509 -3.12 -18.20 -56.38
N GLN A 510 -3.44 -17.07 -57.01
CA GLN A 510 -3.77 -15.83 -56.30
C GLN A 510 -5.11 -15.93 -55.56
N GLU A 511 -6.16 -16.47 -56.19
CA GLU A 511 -7.45 -16.67 -55.52
C GLU A 511 -7.36 -17.61 -54.31
N ASP A 512 -6.61 -18.70 -54.43
CA ASP A 512 -6.45 -19.66 -53.33
C ASP A 512 -5.59 -19.07 -52.19
N GLN A 513 -4.61 -18.21 -52.50
CA GLN A 513 -3.90 -17.41 -51.49
C GLN A 513 -4.84 -16.44 -50.76
N ILE A 514 -5.70 -15.71 -51.47
CA ILE A 514 -6.66 -14.77 -50.87
C ILE A 514 -7.65 -15.51 -49.96
N LYS A 515 -8.23 -16.63 -50.42
CA LYS A 515 -9.16 -17.45 -49.61
C LYS A 515 -8.49 -17.97 -48.33
N ASN A 516 -7.22 -18.36 -48.38
CA ASN A 516 -6.48 -18.81 -47.21
C ASN A 516 -6.24 -17.69 -46.20
N VAL A 517 -5.86 -16.48 -46.65
CA VAL A 517 -5.70 -15.30 -45.77
C VAL A 517 -7.05 -14.89 -45.15
N GLU A 518 -8.12 -14.83 -45.93
CA GLU A 518 -9.46 -14.54 -45.39
C GLU A 518 -9.96 -15.61 -44.40
N ALA A 519 -9.51 -16.87 -44.54
CA ALA A 519 -9.85 -17.93 -43.61
C ALA A 519 -9.07 -17.80 -42.30
N THR A 520 -7.77 -17.46 -42.35
CA THR A 520 -6.98 -17.18 -41.14
C THR A 520 -7.49 -15.95 -40.40
N ASP A 521 -7.84 -14.87 -41.11
CA ASP A 521 -8.36 -13.63 -40.51
C ASP A 521 -9.74 -13.82 -39.87
N ARG A 522 -10.56 -14.74 -40.41
CA ARG A 522 -11.82 -15.14 -39.77
C ARG A 522 -11.58 -15.98 -38.52
N ALA A 523 -10.61 -16.90 -38.55
CA ALA A 523 -10.26 -17.73 -37.40
C ALA A 523 -9.68 -16.90 -36.23
N THR A 524 -8.82 -15.91 -36.50
CA THR A 524 -8.28 -15.01 -35.47
C THR A 524 -9.38 -14.16 -34.85
N ARG A 525 -10.29 -13.57 -35.65
CA ARG A 525 -11.43 -12.79 -35.13
C ARG A 525 -12.35 -13.59 -34.22
N VAL A 526 -12.73 -14.82 -34.62
CA VAL A 526 -13.56 -15.70 -33.77
C VAL A 526 -12.83 -16.05 -32.47
N LYS A 527 -11.51 -16.28 -32.52
CA LYS A 527 -10.71 -16.54 -31.32
C LYS A 527 -10.66 -15.31 -30.39
N VAL A 528 -10.40 -14.12 -30.92
CA VAL A 528 -10.43 -12.84 -30.19
C VAL A 528 -11.77 -12.62 -29.52
N GLU A 529 -12.88 -12.83 -30.23
CA GLU A 529 -14.23 -12.71 -29.66
C GLU A 529 -14.46 -13.72 -28.52
N SER A 530 -13.98 -14.96 -28.67
CA SER A 530 -14.10 -15.99 -27.62
C SER A 530 -13.29 -15.65 -26.36
N LEU A 531 -12.10 -15.05 -26.51
CA LEU A 531 -11.27 -14.59 -25.39
C LEU A 531 -11.95 -13.43 -24.64
N ILE A 532 -12.47 -12.44 -25.37
CA ILE A 532 -13.22 -11.31 -24.79
C ILE A 532 -14.47 -11.83 -24.05
N ARG A 533 -15.23 -12.77 -24.64
CA ARG A 533 -16.39 -13.42 -23.99
C ARG A 533 -16.02 -14.16 -22.71
N ARG A 534 -14.87 -14.85 -22.66
CA ARG A 534 -14.42 -15.53 -21.44
C ARG A 534 -13.89 -14.53 -20.38
N ALA A 535 -13.23 -13.46 -20.79
CA ALA A 535 -12.80 -12.38 -19.89
C ALA A 535 -14.00 -11.72 -19.17
N PHE A 536 -15.14 -11.54 -19.85
CA PHE A 536 -16.37 -11.09 -19.19
C PHE A 536 -16.86 -12.05 -18.12
N ALA A 537 -16.90 -13.36 -18.40
CA ALA A 537 -17.29 -14.36 -17.41
C ALA A 537 -16.36 -14.31 -16.18
N LEU A 538 -15.04 -14.20 -16.40
CA LEU A 538 -14.05 -14.10 -15.32
C LEU A 538 -14.19 -12.80 -14.51
N ARG A 539 -14.52 -11.66 -15.14
CA ARG A 539 -14.86 -10.42 -14.43
C ARG A 539 -16.07 -10.62 -13.52
N ASP A 540 -17.10 -11.31 -14.00
CA ASP A 540 -18.32 -11.57 -13.22
C ASP A 540 -18.07 -12.61 -12.10
N GLU A 541 -17.11 -13.53 -12.30
CA GLU A 541 -16.51 -14.41 -11.28
C GLU A 541 -15.53 -13.67 -10.33
N GLN A 542 -15.34 -12.34 -10.45
CA GLN A 542 -14.39 -11.49 -9.70
C GLN A 542 -12.89 -11.82 -9.91
N LYS A 543 -12.55 -12.61 -10.93
CA LYS A 543 -11.19 -13.01 -11.31
C LYS A 543 -10.57 -12.01 -12.28
N TYR A 544 -10.34 -10.78 -11.80
CA TYR A 544 -9.88 -9.66 -12.62
C TYR A 544 -8.50 -9.88 -13.26
N GLU A 545 -7.59 -10.60 -12.60
CA GLU A 545 -6.24 -10.91 -13.13
C GLU A 545 -6.31 -11.89 -14.32
N GLU A 546 -7.02 -13.01 -14.17
CA GLU A 546 -7.27 -13.96 -15.27
C GLU A 546 -8.02 -13.29 -16.44
N ALA A 547 -8.95 -12.37 -16.15
CA ALA A 547 -9.67 -11.61 -17.16
C ALA A 547 -8.74 -10.66 -17.96
N LEU A 548 -7.76 -10.03 -17.30
CA LEU A 548 -6.76 -9.20 -17.97
C LEU A 548 -5.85 -10.02 -18.88
N GLU A 549 -5.39 -11.19 -18.44
CA GLU A 549 -4.55 -12.06 -19.26
C GLU A 549 -5.27 -12.47 -20.56
N LEU A 550 -6.57 -12.79 -20.49
CA LEU A 550 -7.35 -13.10 -21.70
C LEU A 550 -7.56 -11.90 -22.63
N LEU A 551 -7.67 -10.67 -22.08
CA LEU A 551 -7.79 -9.45 -22.86
C LEU A 551 -6.45 -9.03 -23.51
N ASP A 552 -5.33 -9.21 -22.81
CA ASP A 552 -3.99 -8.99 -23.37
C ASP A 552 -3.66 -10.05 -24.45
N ASN A 553 -4.06 -11.32 -24.26
CA ASN A 553 -4.02 -12.34 -25.31
C ASN A 553 -4.91 -12.00 -26.52
N ALA A 554 -6.07 -11.37 -26.30
CA ALA A 554 -6.93 -10.88 -27.38
C ALA A 554 -6.29 -9.70 -28.13
N LEU A 555 -5.67 -8.76 -27.43
CA LEU A 555 -4.92 -7.62 -27.99
C LEU A 555 -3.62 -8.05 -28.69
N PHE A 556 -3.00 -9.15 -28.28
CA PHE A 556 -1.85 -9.72 -28.99
C PHE A 556 -2.25 -10.29 -30.36
N LEU A 557 -3.45 -10.87 -30.46
CA LEU A 557 -4.00 -11.40 -31.72
C LEU A 557 -4.60 -10.31 -32.62
N ASP A 558 -5.21 -9.27 -32.04
CA ASP A 558 -5.74 -8.09 -32.75
C ASP A 558 -5.42 -6.79 -31.98
N PRO A 559 -4.25 -6.16 -32.24
CA PRO A 559 -3.81 -4.95 -31.54
C PRO A 559 -4.65 -3.70 -31.80
N GLN A 560 -5.61 -3.74 -32.74
CA GLN A 560 -6.50 -2.63 -33.05
C GLN A 560 -7.91 -2.82 -32.47
N ASN A 561 -8.12 -3.88 -31.68
CA ASN A 561 -9.42 -4.18 -31.09
C ASN A 561 -9.80 -3.18 -29.98
N PHE A 562 -10.56 -2.15 -30.34
CA PHE A 562 -11.03 -1.11 -29.41
C PHE A 562 -11.79 -1.70 -28.21
N VAL A 563 -12.57 -2.77 -28.43
CA VAL A 563 -13.37 -3.41 -27.38
C VAL A 563 -12.46 -4.06 -26.34
N ALA A 564 -11.50 -4.91 -26.76
CA ALA A 564 -10.56 -5.54 -25.83
C ALA A 564 -9.75 -4.50 -25.05
N LYS A 565 -9.31 -3.42 -25.70
CA LYS A 565 -8.55 -2.34 -25.05
C LYS A 565 -9.37 -1.61 -23.98
N GLY A 566 -10.56 -1.14 -24.32
CA GLY A 566 -11.43 -0.42 -23.38
C GLY A 566 -11.83 -1.27 -22.17
N TYR A 567 -12.02 -2.58 -22.36
CA TYR A 567 -12.29 -3.48 -21.23
C TYR A 567 -11.05 -3.79 -20.40
N ARG A 568 -9.85 -3.86 -20.99
CA ARG A 568 -8.61 -4.02 -20.22
C ARG A 568 -8.40 -2.83 -19.29
N ASP A 569 -8.54 -1.62 -19.82
CA ASP A 569 -8.38 -0.38 -19.05
C ASP A 569 -9.45 -0.30 -17.93
N MET A 570 -10.72 -0.65 -18.22
CA MET A 570 -11.78 -0.76 -17.20
C MET A 570 -11.48 -1.79 -16.10
N ILE A 571 -10.96 -2.98 -16.44
CA ILE A 571 -10.65 -4.01 -15.44
C ILE A 571 -9.41 -3.61 -14.63
N GLN A 572 -8.44 -2.91 -15.22
CA GLN A 572 -7.30 -2.33 -14.49
C GLN A 572 -7.77 -1.29 -13.46
N ASP A 573 -8.68 -0.39 -13.82
CA ASP A 573 -9.28 0.58 -12.89
C ASP A 573 -10.05 -0.11 -11.75
N VAL A 574 -10.83 -1.15 -12.05
CA VAL A 574 -11.56 -1.94 -11.03
C VAL A 574 -10.59 -2.69 -10.11
N LEU A 575 -9.53 -3.30 -10.64
CA LEU A 575 -8.49 -3.95 -9.86
C LEU A 575 -7.83 -2.96 -8.88
N PHE A 576 -7.49 -1.76 -9.36
CA PHE A 576 -6.96 -0.69 -8.52
C PHE A 576 -7.94 -0.26 -7.42
N MET A 577 -9.23 -0.11 -7.72
CA MET A 577 -10.25 0.21 -6.70
C MET A 577 -10.43 -0.91 -5.66
N VAL A 578 -10.37 -2.18 -6.09
CA VAL A 578 -10.44 -3.34 -5.20
C VAL A 578 -9.21 -3.37 -4.28
N GLU A 579 -8.01 -3.16 -4.82
CA GLU A 579 -6.79 -3.14 -4.04
C GLU A 579 -6.74 -1.94 -3.08
N ALA A 580 -7.12 -0.74 -3.53
CA ALA A 580 -7.28 0.42 -2.66
C ALA A 580 -8.29 0.18 -1.52
N LYS A 581 -9.38 -0.55 -1.75
CA LYS A 581 -10.32 -0.97 -0.70
C LYS A 581 -9.69 -1.97 0.28
N LYS A 582 -8.88 -2.94 -0.19
CA LYS A 582 -8.13 -3.85 0.70
C LYS A 582 -7.13 -3.06 1.57
N VAL A 583 -6.33 -2.19 0.97
CA VAL A 583 -5.32 -1.37 1.67
C VAL A 583 -5.98 -0.46 2.70
N ASN A 584 -7.07 0.23 2.35
CA ASN A 584 -7.83 1.04 3.32
C ASN A 584 -8.38 0.19 4.47
N ARG A 585 -8.98 -0.98 4.19
CA ARG A 585 -9.45 -1.89 5.24
C ARG A 585 -8.30 -2.37 6.15
N LEU A 586 -7.16 -2.75 5.59
CA LEU A 586 -5.97 -3.16 6.37
C LEU A 586 -5.47 -2.02 7.24
N ARG A 587 -5.40 -0.79 6.70
CA ARG A 587 -5.03 0.41 7.45
C ARG A 587 -6.00 0.69 8.58
N ASP A 588 -7.30 0.64 8.32
CA ASP A 588 -8.32 0.96 9.31
C ASP A 588 -8.38 -0.09 10.44
N VAL A 589 -8.16 -1.38 10.11
CA VAL A 589 -7.96 -2.46 11.10
C VAL A 589 -6.69 -2.21 11.93
N ALA A 590 -5.55 -1.94 11.30
CA ALA A 590 -4.29 -1.69 12.01
C ALA A 590 -4.37 -0.44 12.91
N LEU A 591 -5.09 0.60 12.48
CA LEU A 591 -5.37 1.79 13.31
C LEU A 591 -6.28 1.45 14.49
N ALA A 592 -7.31 0.63 14.30
CA ALA A 592 -8.19 0.18 15.39
C ALA A 592 -7.46 -0.71 16.40
N GLU A 593 -6.61 -1.63 15.94
CA GLU A 593 -5.73 -2.45 16.78
C GLU A 593 -4.72 -1.59 17.57
N SER A 594 -4.11 -0.59 16.92
CA SER A 594 -3.22 0.37 17.57
C SER A 594 -3.95 1.19 18.65
N ALA A 595 -5.16 1.67 18.35
CA ALA A 595 -6.00 2.38 19.33
C ALA A 595 -6.38 1.50 20.52
N LEU A 596 -6.76 0.24 20.27
CA LEU A 596 -7.06 -0.75 21.31
C LEU A 596 -5.83 -1.05 22.18
N MET A 597 -4.67 -1.28 21.57
CA MET A 597 -3.41 -1.50 22.28
C MET A 597 -3.03 -0.29 23.14
N ASN A 598 -3.22 0.93 22.65
CA ASN A 598 -2.95 2.14 23.43
C ASN A 598 -3.91 2.27 24.62
N ALA A 599 -5.22 2.04 24.40
CA ALA A 599 -6.21 2.03 25.47
C ALA A 599 -5.87 0.98 26.55
N GLN A 600 -5.53 -0.25 26.15
CA GLN A 600 -5.10 -1.32 27.07
C GLN A 600 -3.89 -0.94 27.93
N ARG A 601 -2.94 -0.13 27.42
CA ARG A 601 -1.77 0.33 28.20
C ARG A 601 -2.09 1.43 29.21
N THR A 602 -3.22 2.12 29.08
CA THR A 602 -3.69 3.12 30.06
C THR A 602 -4.33 2.48 31.30
N ILE A 603 -4.54 1.16 31.31
CA ILE A 603 -5.09 0.43 32.44
C ILE A 603 -4.01 0.36 33.56
N PRO A 604 -4.26 0.92 34.76
CA PRO A 604 -3.34 0.79 35.89
C PRO A 604 -3.27 -0.66 36.38
N ILE A 605 -2.06 -1.21 36.43
CA ILE A 605 -1.78 -2.52 37.02
C ILE A 605 -1.21 -2.28 38.41
N ASN A 606 -1.96 -2.68 39.44
CA ASN A 606 -1.58 -2.52 40.85
C ASN A 606 -0.94 -3.80 41.44
N GLU A 607 -0.91 -4.89 40.68
CA GLU A 607 -0.23 -6.13 41.07
C GLU A 607 1.29 -5.99 40.90
N LEU A 608 2.07 -6.55 41.82
CA LEU A 608 3.53 -6.45 41.78
C LEU A 608 4.13 -7.13 40.56
N ILE A 609 3.68 -8.35 40.22
CA ILE A 609 4.11 -9.11 39.04
C ILE A 609 2.88 -9.73 38.39
N THR A 610 2.61 -9.38 37.14
CA THR A 610 1.52 -9.96 36.33
C THR A 610 2.11 -10.80 35.19
N TYR A 611 1.58 -12.02 35.02
CA TYR A 611 1.97 -12.96 33.96
C TYR A 611 1.08 -12.80 32.72
N PRO A 612 1.58 -13.11 31.50
CA PRO A 612 0.76 -13.09 30.29
C PRO A 612 -0.17 -14.31 30.24
N ALA A 613 -1.30 -14.20 29.53
CA ALA A 613 -2.33 -15.25 29.50
C ALA A 613 -1.86 -16.56 28.82
N ASP A 614 -0.92 -16.47 27.89
CA ASP A 614 -0.30 -17.57 27.12
C ASP A 614 0.91 -18.21 27.82
N TRP A 615 1.22 -17.83 29.07
CA TRP A 615 2.41 -18.26 29.81
C TRP A 615 2.68 -19.78 29.85
N PRO A 616 1.69 -20.67 30.07
CA PRO A 616 1.95 -22.12 30.08
C PRO A 616 2.37 -22.63 28.70
N GLN A 617 1.75 -22.13 27.64
CA GLN A 617 2.00 -22.54 26.26
C GLN A 617 3.39 -22.06 25.79
N LEU A 618 3.74 -20.81 26.10
CA LEU A 618 5.09 -20.26 25.85
C LEU A 618 6.17 -21.06 26.59
N SER A 619 5.92 -21.45 27.85
CA SER A 619 6.85 -22.26 28.62
C SER A 619 7.07 -23.66 28.00
N GLU A 620 6.01 -24.29 27.47
CA GLU A 620 6.10 -25.61 26.82
C GLU A 620 6.84 -25.54 25.48
N ILE A 621 6.54 -24.55 24.64
CA ILE A 621 7.21 -24.35 23.33
C ILE A 621 8.71 -24.16 23.53
N ARG A 622 9.11 -23.33 24.50
CA ARG A 622 10.52 -23.06 24.81
C ARG A 622 11.24 -24.28 25.37
N PHE A 623 10.57 -25.09 26.18
CA PHE A 623 11.15 -26.33 26.68
C PHE A 623 11.41 -27.33 25.54
N LYS A 624 10.43 -27.55 24.66
CA LYS A 624 10.57 -28.44 23.48
C LYS A 624 11.62 -27.95 22.47
N GLY A 625 11.66 -26.64 22.21
CA GLY A 625 12.62 -26.04 21.29
C GLY A 625 14.09 -26.20 21.70
N LEU A 626 14.36 -26.43 22.99
CA LEU A 626 15.70 -26.75 23.51
C LEU A 626 16.09 -28.23 23.29
N GLU A 627 15.12 -29.14 23.16
CA GLU A 627 15.37 -30.59 22.96
C GLU A 627 15.52 -30.96 21.48
N GLU A 628 14.77 -30.32 20.57
CA GLU A 628 14.69 -30.74 19.16
C GLU A 628 15.82 -30.22 18.26
N LYS A 629 16.50 -29.13 18.62
CA LYS A 629 17.44 -28.40 17.73
C LYS A 629 18.88 -28.96 17.66
N SER A 630 19.13 -30.19 18.10
CA SER A 630 20.44 -30.82 17.86
C SER A 630 20.61 -31.16 16.37
N GLY A 631 21.35 -30.30 15.64
CA GLY A 631 21.43 -30.33 14.18
C GLY A 631 22.22 -31.49 13.60
N GLU A 632 21.60 -32.68 13.52
CA GLU A 632 22.10 -33.79 12.70
C GLU A 632 21.58 -33.70 11.26
N ALA A 633 22.30 -34.34 10.32
CA ALA A 633 21.74 -34.62 9.00
C ALA A 633 20.47 -35.48 9.14
N GLU A 634 19.45 -35.25 8.31
CA GLU A 634 18.14 -35.90 8.45
C GLU A 634 18.22 -37.44 8.44
N LEU A 635 19.22 -38.00 7.73
CA LEU A 635 19.51 -39.44 7.70
C LEU A 635 20.01 -39.99 9.06
N ASN A 636 20.78 -39.21 9.80
CA ASN A 636 21.27 -39.60 11.14
C ASN A 636 20.16 -39.44 12.18
N ASN A 637 19.45 -38.29 12.17
CA ASN A 637 18.28 -38.06 13.02
C ASN A 637 17.22 -39.17 12.87
N ARG A 638 17.04 -39.71 11.66
CA ARG A 638 16.15 -40.85 11.37
C ARG A 638 16.61 -42.16 12.01
N VAL A 639 17.93 -42.38 12.16
CA VAL A 639 18.49 -43.53 12.89
C VAL A 639 18.35 -43.31 14.40
N THR A 640 18.75 -42.14 14.90
CA THR A 640 18.63 -41.77 16.32
C THR A 640 17.18 -41.91 16.80
N ARG A 641 16.19 -41.41 16.04
CA ARG A 641 14.76 -41.56 16.34
C ARG A 641 14.29 -43.01 16.36
N LYS A 642 14.77 -43.87 15.46
CA LYS A 642 14.47 -45.32 15.46
C LYS A 642 15.12 -46.06 16.63
N LEU A 643 16.27 -45.60 17.10
CA LEU A 643 16.94 -46.15 18.29
C LEU A 643 16.30 -45.63 19.60
N ALA A 644 15.58 -44.51 19.56
CA ALA A 644 14.80 -44.02 20.69
C ALA A 644 13.50 -44.84 20.93
N GLU A 645 13.04 -45.63 19.95
CA GLU A 645 11.85 -46.48 20.10
C GLU A 645 12.05 -47.53 21.22
N PRO A 646 11.07 -47.70 22.13
CA PRO A 646 11.21 -48.61 23.25
C PRO A 646 11.09 -50.07 22.80
N ILE A 647 12.06 -50.90 23.19
CA ILE A 647 12.09 -52.33 22.92
C ILE A 647 12.09 -53.14 24.23
N PRO A 648 11.38 -54.30 24.27
CA PRO A 648 11.57 -55.28 25.33
C PRO A 648 12.89 -56.02 25.09
N VAL A 649 13.71 -56.14 26.14
CA VAL A 649 15.02 -56.80 26.09
C VAL A 649 15.04 -57.94 27.10
N GLU A 650 15.03 -59.17 26.59
CA GLU A 650 15.09 -60.41 27.38
C GLU A 650 16.20 -61.30 26.81
N PHE A 651 17.45 -60.91 27.05
CA PHE A 651 18.62 -61.69 26.66
C PHE A 651 19.01 -62.61 27.82
N ASP A 652 18.61 -63.87 27.77
CA ASP A 652 19.05 -64.91 28.71
C ASP A 652 20.21 -65.69 28.08
N ASN A 653 21.44 -65.26 28.39
CA ASN A 653 22.69 -65.89 27.92
C ASN A 653 22.79 -65.96 26.37
N TRP A 654 22.45 -64.87 25.68
CA TRP A 654 22.45 -64.78 24.21
C TRP A 654 23.84 -64.47 23.66
N GLN A 655 24.17 -65.03 22.50
CA GLN A 655 25.37 -64.62 21.75
C GLN A 655 25.26 -63.16 21.28
N LEU A 656 26.35 -62.42 21.31
CA LEU A 656 26.44 -61.01 20.89
C LEU A 656 25.91 -60.79 19.46
N VAL A 657 26.21 -61.70 18.52
CA VAL A 657 25.63 -61.68 17.16
C VAL A 657 24.10 -61.68 17.18
N ASN A 658 23.48 -62.44 18.07
CA ASN A 658 22.02 -62.56 18.14
C ASN A 658 21.38 -61.33 18.82
N ALA A 659 22.01 -60.79 19.87
CA ALA A 659 21.60 -59.53 20.50
C ALA A 659 21.65 -58.34 19.51
N LEU A 660 22.76 -58.19 18.77
CA LEU A 660 22.91 -57.14 17.75
C LEU A 660 21.93 -57.32 16.57
N ASN A 661 21.71 -58.55 16.11
CA ASN A 661 20.71 -58.82 15.06
C ASN A 661 19.27 -58.60 15.53
N PHE A 662 18.96 -58.81 16.82
CA PHE A 662 17.67 -58.47 17.39
C PHE A 662 17.43 -56.95 17.35
N ILE A 663 18.37 -56.15 17.86
CA ILE A 663 18.28 -54.69 17.81
C ILE A 663 18.10 -54.20 16.35
N ARG A 664 18.89 -54.74 15.41
CA ARG A 664 18.76 -54.46 13.97
C ARG A 664 17.38 -54.79 13.42
N LYS A 665 16.82 -55.97 13.75
CA LYS A 665 15.54 -56.46 13.21
C LYS A 665 14.34 -55.72 13.80
N THR A 666 14.40 -55.36 15.08
CA THR A 666 13.31 -54.69 15.80
C THR A 666 13.24 -53.20 15.45
N THR A 667 14.39 -52.50 15.35
CA THR A 667 14.44 -51.05 15.03
C THR A 667 14.45 -50.74 13.52
N GLY A 668 14.77 -51.73 12.68
CA GLY A 668 14.91 -51.52 11.23
C GLY A 668 16.00 -50.51 10.86
N VAL A 669 17.08 -50.45 11.65
CA VAL A 669 18.27 -49.62 11.43
C VAL A 669 19.33 -50.40 10.62
N ASN A 670 20.07 -49.71 9.77
CA ASN A 670 21.21 -50.28 9.05
C ASN A 670 22.41 -50.41 9.99
N LEU A 671 22.53 -51.56 10.67
CA LEU A 671 23.67 -51.89 11.53
C LEU A 671 24.83 -52.50 10.71
N PHE A 672 26.03 -51.94 10.88
CA PHE A 672 27.32 -52.50 10.45
C PHE A 672 28.16 -52.82 11.70
N VAL A 673 28.89 -53.94 11.69
CA VAL A 673 29.69 -54.40 12.83
C VAL A 673 31.07 -54.81 12.33
N ASN A 674 32.12 -54.16 12.82
CA ASN A 674 33.51 -54.41 12.42
C ASN A 674 34.09 -55.62 13.19
N TRP A 675 33.63 -56.82 12.84
CA TRP A 675 34.11 -58.07 13.45
C TRP A 675 35.64 -58.20 13.48
N PRO A 676 36.41 -57.86 12.42
CA PRO A 676 37.87 -57.84 12.49
C PRO A 676 38.46 -56.96 13.59
N ALA A 677 37.85 -55.81 13.94
CA ALA A 677 38.32 -54.98 15.04
C ALA A 677 37.99 -55.61 16.41
N LEU A 678 36.78 -56.15 16.55
CA LEU A 678 36.28 -56.80 17.77
C LEU A 678 37.07 -58.09 18.10
N GLU A 679 37.30 -58.95 17.10
CA GLU A 679 38.09 -60.17 17.22
C GLU A 679 39.56 -59.85 17.61
N ASN A 680 40.13 -58.74 17.12
CA ASN A 680 41.46 -58.26 17.53
C ASN A 680 41.50 -57.70 18.97
N ALA A 681 40.37 -57.25 19.52
CA ALA A 681 40.24 -56.83 20.91
C ALA A 681 39.88 -57.98 21.87
N GLY A 682 39.78 -59.22 21.37
CA GLY A 682 39.50 -60.42 22.17
C GLY A 682 38.01 -60.74 22.34
N ILE A 683 37.13 -60.14 21.53
CA ILE A 683 35.68 -60.37 21.59
C ILE A 683 35.23 -61.22 20.40
N ASP A 684 34.76 -62.42 20.71
CA ASP A 684 34.22 -63.35 19.72
C ASP A 684 32.73 -63.09 19.45
N ARG A 685 32.28 -63.57 18.29
CA ARG A 685 30.86 -63.55 17.87
C ARG A 685 29.91 -64.24 18.84
N ASP A 686 30.45 -65.24 19.54
CA ASP A 686 29.73 -66.11 20.46
C ASP A 686 29.79 -65.61 21.93
N THR A 687 30.43 -64.47 22.22
CA THR A 687 30.46 -63.86 23.55
C THR A 687 29.04 -63.66 24.08
N LEU A 688 28.83 -64.03 25.34
CA LEU A 688 27.51 -64.18 25.94
C LEU A 688 27.06 -62.90 26.64
N VAL A 689 25.79 -62.55 26.45
CA VAL A 689 25.13 -61.34 26.97
C VAL A 689 23.90 -61.74 27.76
N ASP A 690 23.81 -61.26 29.00
CA ASP A 690 22.68 -61.47 29.91
C ASP A 690 22.11 -60.12 30.34
N LEU A 691 20.93 -59.76 29.84
CA LEU A 691 20.30 -58.45 30.04
C LEU A 691 18.77 -58.56 30.00
N GLN A 692 18.12 -58.25 31.11
CA GLN A 692 16.66 -58.28 31.26
C GLN A 692 16.12 -56.89 31.61
N LEU A 693 15.58 -56.18 30.62
CA LEU A 693 15.09 -54.80 30.74
C LEU A 693 13.78 -54.62 29.95
N SER A 694 12.72 -54.22 30.65
CA SER A 694 11.41 -53.95 30.06
C SER A 694 11.27 -52.49 29.64
N ASN A 695 10.82 -52.24 28.40
CA ASN A 695 10.40 -50.92 27.91
C ASN A 695 11.49 -49.83 27.99
N ILE A 696 12.67 -50.12 27.41
CA ILE A 696 13.80 -49.19 27.31
C ILE A 696 14.08 -48.78 25.85
N PRO A 697 14.57 -47.56 25.57
CA PRO A 697 15.03 -47.19 24.24
C PRO A 697 16.11 -48.15 23.71
N ALA A 698 16.02 -48.53 22.44
CA ALA A 698 16.97 -49.43 21.80
C ALA A 698 18.42 -48.90 21.78
N GLU A 699 18.63 -47.58 21.80
CA GLU A 699 19.95 -46.95 21.99
C GLU A 699 20.55 -47.31 23.35
N GLN A 700 19.75 -47.22 24.42
CA GLN A 700 20.18 -47.56 25.78
C GLN A 700 20.39 -49.06 25.93
N ALA A 701 19.56 -49.89 25.28
CA ALA A 701 19.78 -51.33 25.20
C ALA A 701 21.13 -51.66 24.54
N LEU A 702 21.41 -51.08 23.36
CA LEU A 702 22.68 -51.25 22.65
C LEU A 702 23.86 -50.81 23.51
N LYS A 703 23.77 -49.64 24.14
CA LYS A 703 24.82 -49.12 25.02
C LYS A 703 25.12 -50.04 26.19
N LEU A 704 24.10 -50.63 26.83
CA LEU A 704 24.27 -51.58 27.93
C LEU A 704 24.84 -52.93 27.47
N VAL A 705 24.44 -53.43 26.30
CA VAL A 705 25.04 -54.63 25.68
C VAL A 705 26.53 -54.41 25.39
N LEU A 706 26.88 -53.30 24.74
CA LEU A 706 28.27 -52.95 24.44
C LEU A 706 29.08 -52.71 25.73
N GLN A 707 28.47 -52.08 26.75
CA GLN A 707 29.11 -51.87 28.05
C GLN A 707 29.39 -53.21 28.77
N GLN A 708 28.44 -54.14 28.79
CA GLN A 708 28.60 -55.45 29.40
C GLN A 708 29.71 -56.28 28.73
N VAL A 709 29.79 -56.27 27.40
CA VAL A 709 30.87 -56.92 26.65
C VAL A 709 32.21 -56.19 26.83
N SER A 710 32.20 -54.85 26.90
CA SER A 710 33.42 -54.06 27.13
C SER A 710 34.03 -54.27 28.52
N ALA A 711 33.24 -54.69 29.52
CA ALA A 711 33.74 -54.98 30.86
C ALA A 711 34.70 -56.20 30.92
N GLU A 712 34.72 -57.02 29.87
CA GLU A 712 35.64 -58.16 29.71
C GLU A 712 36.98 -57.74 29.06
N VAL A 713 37.08 -56.50 28.54
CA VAL A 713 38.26 -55.97 27.81
C VAL A 713 38.83 -54.71 28.47
N GLU A 714 39.99 -54.85 29.12
CA GLU A 714 40.62 -53.80 29.93
C GLU A 714 41.32 -52.68 29.10
N PHE A 715 41.55 -52.88 27.80
CA PHE A 715 42.46 -52.02 27.00
C PHE A 715 41.84 -51.30 25.78
N ASP A 716 40.68 -51.73 25.26
CA ASP A 716 40.01 -51.07 24.11
C ASP A 716 38.49 -51.34 24.17
N PRO A 717 37.68 -50.44 24.77
CA PRO A 717 36.25 -50.64 24.95
C PRO A 717 35.49 -50.56 23.61
N LEU A 718 34.29 -51.16 23.56
CA LEU A 718 33.42 -51.09 22.38
C LEU A 718 32.61 -49.79 22.39
N GLY A 719 32.44 -49.19 21.22
CA GLY A 719 31.58 -48.03 21.00
C GLY A 719 30.66 -48.23 19.80
N TYR A 720 29.91 -47.17 19.48
CA TYR A 720 29.19 -47.08 18.21
C TYR A 720 29.26 -45.65 17.65
N SER A 721 29.23 -45.52 16.32
CA SER A 721 29.08 -44.26 15.59
C SER A 721 27.87 -44.35 14.64
N ILE A 722 27.26 -43.20 14.30
CA ILE A 722 26.19 -43.12 13.30
C ILE A 722 26.68 -42.22 12.17
N ASN A 723 27.02 -42.83 11.02
CA ASN A 723 27.52 -42.14 9.85
C ASN A 723 26.65 -42.45 8.63
N ASN A 724 26.19 -41.40 7.94
CA ASN A 724 25.38 -41.50 6.72
C ASN A 724 24.14 -42.42 6.83
N GLY A 725 23.48 -42.43 8.00
CA GLY A 725 22.34 -43.31 8.27
C GLY A 725 22.68 -44.80 8.49
N ILE A 726 23.96 -45.11 8.73
CA ILE A 726 24.46 -46.44 9.11
C ILE A 726 25.00 -46.36 10.55
N LEU A 727 24.59 -47.31 11.38
CA LEU A 727 25.06 -47.49 12.76
C LEU A 727 26.24 -48.47 12.74
N THR A 728 27.46 -47.96 12.96
CA THR A 728 28.70 -48.76 12.99
C THR A 728 29.06 -49.11 14.42
N VAL A 729 29.30 -50.39 14.70
CA VAL A 729 29.83 -50.90 15.98
C VAL A 729 31.26 -51.40 15.77
N SER A 730 32.21 -50.89 16.56
CA SER A 730 33.63 -51.25 16.54
C SER A 730 34.28 -50.95 17.90
N THR A 731 35.59 -51.07 18.03
CA THR A 731 36.31 -50.60 19.23
C THR A 731 36.50 -49.09 19.19
N GLU A 732 36.59 -48.43 20.34
CA GLU A 732 36.69 -46.96 20.42
C GLU A 732 37.94 -46.46 19.68
N ARG A 733 39.07 -47.16 19.79
CA ARG A 733 40.31 -46.87 19.05
C ARG A 733 40.16 -46.99 17.53
N ASP A 734 39.20 -47.76 17.03
CA ASP A 734 38.90 -47.88 15.60
C ASP A 734 37.92 -46.79 15.14
N LEU A 735 36.89 -46.51 15.95
CA LEU A 735 35.95 -45.40 15.75
C LEU A 735 36.66 -44.03 15.78
N GLN A 736 37.70 -43.87 16.59
CA GLN A 736 38.54 -42.66 16.63
C GLN A 736 39.35 -42.42 15.35
N LYS A 737 39.62 -43.44 14.52
CA LYS A 737 40.30 -43.25 13.22
C LYS A 737 39.36 -42.67 12.17
N GLU A 738 38.06 -42.91 12.31
CA GLU A 738 37.01 -42.41 11.42
C GLU A 738 36.80 -40.91 11.69
N THR A 739 37.76 -40.11 11.20
CA THR A 739 37.75 -38.65 11.33
C THR A 739 37.20 -38.00 10.07
N ASP A 740 36.30 -37.03 10.27
CA ASP A 740 35.71 -36.20 9.22
C ASP A 740 36.37 -34.81 9.25
N ILE A 741 36.27 -34.03 8.17
CA ILE A 741 36.73 -32.64 8.13
C ILE A 741 35.51 -31.75 7.84
N ARG A 742 35.11 -30.94 8.82
CA ARG A 742 33.99 -30.02 8.71
C ARG A 742 34.44 -28.58 8.88
N THR A 743 33.87 -27.70 8.08
CA THR A 743 34.04 -26.25 8.19
C THR A 743 32.82 -25.66 8.88
N TYR A 744 33.02 -24.97 9.99
CA TYR A 744 32.00 -24.23 10.71
C TYR A 744 32.24 -22.72 10.52
N ASP A 745 31.28 -22.00 9.94
CA ASP A 745 31.35 -20.54 9.90
C ASP A 745 31.00 -19.97 11.28
N ILE A 746 31.86 -19.10 11.84
CA ILE A 746 31.63 -18.44 13.13
C ILE A 746 31.58 -16.92 12.99
N ARG A 747 31.51 -16.36 11.77
CA ARG A 747 31.53 -14.90 11.53
C ARG A 747 30.39 -14.17 12.23
N ASP A 748 29.25 -14.82 12.37
CA ASP A 748 28.10 -14.38 13.18
C ASP A 748 28.46 -14.23 14.67
N LEU A 749 29.23 -15.16 15.23
CA LEU A 749 29.79 -15.12 16.58
C LEU A 749 30.98 -14.14 16.74
N LEU A 750 31.49 -13.56 15.64
CA LEU A 750 32.55 -12.53 15.68
C LEU A 750 32.02 -11.10 15.60
N VAL A 751 30.71 -10.91 15.38
CA VAL A 751 30.10 -9.58 15.48
C VAL A 751 30.11 -9.14 16.94
N GLN A 752 30.84 -8.05 17.22
CA GLN A 752 30.82 -7.37 18.50
C GLN A 752 29.56 -6.50 18.59
N VAL A 753 28.87 -6.58 19.72
CA VAL A 753 27.75 -5.67 20.03
C VAL A 753 28.28 -4.60 20.99
N PRO A 754 28.30 -3.31 20.59
CA PRO A 754 28.79 -2.24 21.46
C PRO A 754 27.90 -2.05 22.69
N ASN A 755 28.51 -1.70 23.82
CA ASN A 755 27.79 -1.35 25.05
C ASN A 755 27.71 0.17 25.17
N PHE A 756 26.50 0.71 25.17
CA PHE A 756 26.29 2.14 25.30
C PHE A 756 26.22 2.51 26.79
N SER A 757 27.35 2.94 27.35
CA SER A 757 27.45 3.33 28.77
C SER A 757 27.27 4.82 29.05
N ASN A 758 27.34 5.66 28.01
CA ASN A 758 27.17 7.11 27.97
C ASN A 758 25.70 7.55 27.96
N ALA A 759 24.87 7.00 28.86
CA ALA A 759 23.49 7.46 29.00
C ALA A 759 23.46 8.90 29.55
N PRO A 760 22.74 9.85 28.91
CA PRO A 760 22.70 11.23 29.36
C PRO A 760 21.92 11.40 30.67
N SER A 761 22.36 12.30 31.54
CA SER A 761 21.67 12.73 32.76
C SER A 761 20.56 13.74 32.46
N PHE A 762 19.52 13.75 33.30
CA PHE A 762 18.65 14.91 33.47
C PHE A 762 18.99 15.55 34.82
N ASP A 763 19.92 16.50 34.82
CA ASP A 763 20.24 17.33 36.00
C ASP A 763 19.96 18.81 35.67
N LEU A 764 19.35 19.53 36.60
CA LEU A 764 19.20 20.99 36.51
C LEU A 764 20.55 21.69 36.69
N ASN A 765 21.46 21.10 37.47
CA ASN A 765 22.77 21.68 37.73
C ASN A 765 23.68 21.61 36.48
N ASP A 766 23.49 20.62 35.60
CA ASP A 766 24.12 20.59 34.27
C ASP A 766 23.59 21.74 33.38
N ALA A 767 22.29 22.05 33.45
CA ALA A 767 21.70 23.17 32.72
C ALA A 767 22.14 24.54 33.23
N LEU A 768 22.26 24.72 34.56
CA LEU A 768 22.69 25.97 35.18
C LEU A 768 24.22 26.17 35.14
N SER A 769 25.04 25.12 35.24
CA SER A 769 26.51 25.27 35.19
C SER A 769 27.01 25.77 33.82
N ASN A 770 26.24 25.52 32.76
CA ASN A 770 26.49 26.00 31.40
C ASN A 770 26.42 27.54 31.25
N THR A 771 25.97 28.29 32.26
CA THR A 771 26.02 29.77 32.27
C THR A 771 27.33 30.34 32.85
N SER A 772 28.15 29.51 33.51
CA SER A 772 29.28 29.99 34.31
C SER A 772 30.58 30.23 33.54
N SER A 773 30.64 29.93 32.23
CA SER A 773 31.84 30.12 31.40
C SER A 773 31.81 31.41 30.57
N GLY A 774 31.83 32.56 31.25
CA GLY A 774 32.14 33.84 30.62
C GLY A 774 33.57 33.87 30.08
N GLY A 775 33.73 33.74 28.76
CA GLY A 775 34.96 34.11 28.03
C GLY A 775 36.04 33.02 27.84
N SER A 776 35.91 32.21 26.79
CA SER A 776 37.01 31.91 25.85
C SER A 776 36.48 31.14 24.65
N GLY A 777 36.97 31.45 23.43
CA GLY A 777 36.53 30.77 22.21
C GLY A 777 37.05 29.32 22.12
N GLY A 778 36.13 28.38 21.94
CA GLY A 778 36.42 26.96 21.72
C GLY A 778 35.15 26.14 21.88
N GLY A 779 34.53 25.76 20.76
CA GLY A 779 33.22 25.12 20.79
C GLY A 779 33.24 23.72 21.42
N SER A 780 32.69 23.61 22.63
CA SER A 780 32.12 22.37 23.14
C SER A 780 30.84 22.73 23.91
N SER A 781 29.73 22.84 23.18
CA SER A 781 28.41 22.82 23.80
C SER A 781 28.17 21.40 24.31
N ASN A 782 28.08 21.21 25.64
CA ASN A 782 27.70 19.95 26.27
C ASN A 782 26.19 19.69 26.07
N SER A 783 25.80 19.57 24.80
CA SER A 783 24.43 19.31 24.36
C SER A 783 24.12 17.82 24.53
N LEU A 784 22.86 17.50 24.83
CA LEU A 784 22.37 16.12 24.95
C LEU A 784 22.49 15.27 23.66
N PHE A 785 22.91 15.91 22.56
CA PHE A 785 23.18 15.29 21.27
C PHE A 785 24.58 15.67 20.74
N GLY A 786 25.46 16.14 21.63
CA GLY A 786 26.87 16.39 21.33
C GLY A 786 27.62 15.07 21.20
N ASP A 787 28.41 14.96 20.14
CA ASP A 787 29.30 13.83 19.88
C ASP A 787 30.51 13.92 20.82
N ASP A 788 30.39 13.37 22.03
CA ASP A 788 31.56 13.09 22.88
C ASP A 788 32.31 11.92 22.27
N SER A 789 33.13 12.22 21.26
CA SER A 789 34.02 11.28 20.59
C SER A 789 35.22 10.94 21.51
N SER A 790 34.93 10.47 22.72
CA SER A 790 35.92 9.90 23.62
C SER A 790 36.19 8.44 23.19
N ASP A 791 37.39 8.22 22.59
CA ASP A 791 37.85 6.92 22.04
C ASP A 791 37.88 5.75 23.05
N ASP A 792 37.47 5.96 24.31
CA ASP A 792 37.40 4.95 25.38
C ASP A 792 36.18 4.00 25.27
N GLU A 793 35.18 4.27 24.41
CA GLU A 793 34.03 3.36 24.24
C GLU A 793 34.42 1.92 23.83
N ASN A 794 35.61 1.74 23.25
CA ASN A 794 36.10 0.43 22.80
C ASN A 794 36.96 -0.31 23.85
N ALA A 795 37.19 0.27 25.04
CA ALA A 795 38.14 -0.25 26.05
C ALA A 795 37.78 -1.64 26.66
N ASN A 796 36.60 -2.18 26.35
CA ASN A 796 36.16 -3.53 26.77
C ASN A 796 35.78 -4.44 25.59
N ALA A 797 36.06 -4.06 24.34
CA ALA A 797 35.90 -4.95 23.20
C ALA A 797 37.05 -5.97 23.18
N LEU A 798 36.72 -7.25 23.39
CA LEU A 798 37.62 -8.34 23.06
C LEU A 798 37.93 -8.27 21.56
N ASP A 799 39.20 -8.11 21.20
CA ASP A 799 39.62 -8.11 19.80
C ASP A 799 39.02 -9.31 19.06
N ARG A 800 38.78 -9.16 17.75
CA ARG A 800 38.21 -10.23 16.92
C ARG A 800 39.00 -11.52 17.07
N ASP A 801 40.33 -11.40 17.12
CA ASP A 801 41.25 -12.51 17.27
C ASP A 801 41.19 -13.11 18.69
N ALA A 802 41.02 -12.28 19.73
CA ALA A 802 40.79 -12.76 21.11
C ALA A 802 39.43 -13.48 21.26
N THR A 803 38.40 -13.09 20.50
CA THR A 803 37.10 -13.78 20.46
C THR A 803 37.23 -15.13 19.74
N ILE A 804 38.00 -15.19 18.65
CA ILE A 804 38.35 -16.45 17.95
C ILE A 804 39.10 -17.39 18.90
N GLU A 805 40.10 -16.88 19.62
CA GLU A 805 40.87 -17.66 20.60
C GLU A 805 39.97 -18.18 21.71
N MET A 806 39.10 -17.34 22.29
CA MET A 806 38.14 -17.75 23.32
C MET A 806 37.20 -18.87 22.84
N ILE A 807 36.63 -18.77 21.63
CA ILE A 807 35.76 -19.81 21.06
C ILE A 807 36.57 -21.09 20.80
N THR A 808 37.82 -20.96 20.35
CA THR A 808 38.72 -22.09 20.08
C THR A 808 39.10 -22.83 21.36
N GLN A 809 39.52 -22.12 22.41
CA GLN A 809 39.82 -22.71 23.71
C GLN A 809 38.58 -23.37 24.32
N LEU A 810 37.40 -22.71 24.26
CA LEU A 810 36.16 -23.28 24.75
C LEU A 810 35.80 -24.59 24.03
N ILE A 811 36.05 -24.71 22.72
CA ILE A 811 35.87 -25.97 21.98
C ILE A 811 36.87 -27.03 22.48
N ILE A 812 38.15 -26.71 22.62
CA ILE A 812 39.19 -27.65 23.05
C ILE A 812 38.93 -28.17 24.48
N ASP A 813 38.51 -27.29 25.39
CA ASP A 813 38.26 -27.60 26.80
C ASP A 813 36.96 -28.40 27.05
N THR A 814 36.00 -28.37 26.11
CA THR A 814 34.65 -28.96 26.31
C THR A 814 34.31 -30.12 25.38
N VAL A 815 35.10 -30.37 24.33
CA VAL A 815 34.83 -31.40 23.31
C VAL A 815 35.91 -32.47 23.30
N GLY A 816 35.49 -33.74 23.32
CA GLY A 816 36.39 -34.90 23.36
C GLY A 816 37.16 -35.01 24.68
N SER A 817 38.18 -35.88 24.69
CA SER A 817 39.19 -35.93 25.76
C SER A 817 40.30 -34.92 25.48
N PHE A 818 40.88 -34.32 26.52
CA PHE A 818 41.93 -33.29 26.38
C PHE A 818 43.12 -33.79 25.55
N GLU A 819 43.49 -35.07 25.69
CA GLU A 819 44.59 -35.74 25.02
C GLU A 819 44.32 -36.05 23.52
N GLU A 820 43.09 -35.91 23.02
CA GLU A 820 42.76 -36.18 21.60
C GLU A 820 43.22 -35.07 20.64
N TRP A 821 43.51 -33.88 21.16
CA TRP A 821 43.81 -32.68 20.36
C TRP A 821 45.30 -32.58 19.96
N ASP A 822 45.55 -32.23 18.69
CA ASP A 822 46.87 -32.00 18.06
C ASP A 822 47.76 -31.02 18.88
N ILE A 823 47.13 -29.98 19.42
CA ILE A 823 47.78 -28.97 20.28
C ILE A 823 48.31 -29.59 21.60
N ASN A 824 47.66 -30.65 22.08
CA ASN A 824 47.99 -31.37 23.30
C ASN A 824 48.82 -32.65 23.04
N GLY A 825 49.21 -32.90 21.78
CA GLY A 825 50.02 -34.06 21.37
C GLY A 825 49.24 -35.29 20.90
N GLY A 826 47.92 -35.19 20.74
CA GLY A 826 47.08 -36.21 20.10
C GLY A 826 47.17 -36.19 18.56
N ASP A 827 46.64 -37.20 17.88
CA ASP A 827 46.60 -37.29 16.41
C ASP A 827 45.17 -37.35 15.81
N VAL A 828 44.16 -37.40 16.69
CA VAL A 828 42.73 -37.58 16.34
C VAL A 828 42.11 -36.26 15.90
N SER A 829 42.14 -35.23 16.76
CA SER A 829 41.42 -33.97 16.59
C SER A 829 42.36 -32.80 16.28
N SER A 830 42.07 -32.01 15.24
CA SER A 830 42.76 -30.74 14.99
C SER A 830 41.79 -29.65 14.55
N LEU A 831 42.07 -28.42 14.98
CA LEU A 831 41.27 -27.22 14.69
C LEU A 831 42.19 -26.14 14.15
N LYS A 832 41.80 -25.52 13.04
CA LYS A 832 42.44 -24.33 12.50
C LYS A 832 41.40 -23.30 12.09
N GLU A 833 41.62 -22.05 12.45
CA GLU A 833 40.81 -20.94 11.96
C GLU A 833 41.32 -20.46 10.60
N LEU A 834 40.39 -20.00 9.76
CA LEU A 834 40.67 -19.29 8.51
C LEU A 834 39.53 -18.30 8.19
N ASN A 835 39.79 -16.99 8.31
CA ASN A 835 38.88 -15.91 7.90
C ASN A 835 37.46 -15.98 8.51
N GLY A 836 37.35 -16.28 9.81
CA GLY A 836 36.11 -16.47 10.56
C GLY A 836 35.47 -17.85 10.37
N GLN A 837 36.20 -18.84 9.84
CA GLN A 837 35.72 -20.22 9.69
C GLN A 837 36.64 -21.16 10.47
N LEU A 838 36.05 -22.05 11.28
CA LEU A 838 36.77 -23.11 11.97
C LEU A 838 36.78 -24.37 11.10
N ILE A 839 37.95 -24.72 10.58
CA ILE A 839 38.19 -25.99 9.91
C ILE A 839 38.60 -26.99 10.98
N VAL A 840 37.70 -27.91 11.31
CA VAL A 840 37.92 -28.95 12.32
C VAL A 840 38.01 -30.31 11.65
N LYS A 841 39.07 -31.05 11.95
CA LYS A 841 39.16 -32.50 11.74
C LYS A 841 38.91 -33.19 13.08
N SER A 842 37.88 -34.03 13.20
CA SER A 842 37.64 -34.79 14.43
C SER A 842 36.69 -35.97 14.20
N THR A 843 36.33 -36.69 15.26
CA THR A 843 35.35 -37.79 15.20
C THR A 843 33.92 -37.24 15.00
N PRO A 844 32.99 -38.01 14.40
CA PRO A 844 31.58 -37.63 14.28
C PRO A 844 30.92 -37.25 15.61
N ARG A 845 31.33 -37.91 16.70
CA ARG A 845 30.89 -37.63 18.08
C ARG A 845 31.33 -36.23 18.53
N ASN A 846 32.59 -35.89 18.35
CA ASN A 846 33.14 -34.58 18.68
C ASN A 846 32.51 -33.49 17.78
N HIS A 847 32.28 -33.77 16.50
CA HIS A 847 31.54 -32.88 15.60
C HIS A 847 30.09 -32.59 16.06
N LYS A 848 29.39 -33.57 16.67
CA LYS A 848 28.07 -33.36 17.29
C LYS A 848 28.15 -32.43 18.50
N GLN A 849 29.18 -32.58 19.34
CA GLN A 849 29.41 -31.70 20.49
C GLN A 849 29.76 -30.26 20.06
N ILE A 850 30.64 -30.08 19.07
CA ILE A 850 30.99 -28.76 18.51
C ILE A 850 29.76 -28.08 17.91
N LEU A 851 28.95 -28.80 17.14
CA LEU A 851 27.74 -28.24 16.55
C LEU A 851 26.74 -27.82 17.63
N GLY A 852 26.57 -28.64 18.68
CA GLY A 852 25.75 -28.29 19.84
C GLY A 852 26.23 -27.02 20.56
N LEU A 853 27.53 -26.94 20.86
CA LEU A 853 28.14 -25.77 21.50
C LEU A 853 28.01 -24.51 20.65
N LEU A 854 28.38 -24.57 19.37
CA LEU A 854 28.25 -23.43 18.45
C LEU A 854 26.78 -23.01 18.27
N SER A 855 25.83 -23.95 18.26
CA SER A 855 24.39 -23.64 18.25
C SER A 855 23.94 -22.91 19.51
N GLN A 856 24.38 -23.36 20.69
CA GLN A 856 24.08 -22.69 21.98
C GLN A 856 24.69 -21.28 22.05
N LEU A 857 25.91 -21.09 21.57
CA LEU A 857 26.55 -19.77 21.46
C LEU A 857 25.78 -18.84 20.51
N ARG A 858 25.32 -19.35 19.36
CA ARG A 858 24.49 -18.60 18.40
C ARG A 858 23.15 -18.22 19.01
N GLU A 859 22.43 -19.16 19.62
CA GLU A 859 21.14 -18.84 20.27
C GLU A 859 21.32 -17.78 21.36
N THR A 860 22.37 -17.88 22.20
CA THR A 860 22.61 -16.91 23.27
C THR A 860 22.81 -15.48 22.75
N ARG A 861 23.39 -15.32 21.54
CA ARG A 861 23.57 -14.02 20.86
C ARG A 861 22.39 -13.63 19.95
N ALA A 862 21.61 -14.58 19.44
CA ALA A 862 20.44 -14.32 18.60
C ALA A 862 19.21 -13.85 19.39
N VAL A 863 19.22 -14.03 20.72
CA VAL A 863 18.18 -13.50 21.61
C VAL A 863 18.31 -11.98 21.74
N GLN A 864 17.26 -11.28 21.33
CA GLN A 864 17.05 -9.86 21.61
C GLN A 864 16.03 -9.68 22.73
N ILE A 865 16.10 -8.55 23.41
CA ILE A 865 15.17 -8.17 24.48
C ILE A 865 14.56 -6.82 24.08
N ASN A 866 13.24 -6.78 23.87
CA ASN A 866 12.50 -5.52 23.84
C ASN A 866 12.06 -5.19 25.27
N VAL A 867 12.39 -3.99 25.75
CA VAL A 867 11.96 -3.50 27.06
C VAL A 867 11.06 -2.29 26.85
N GLU A 868 9.87 -2.34 27.43
CA GLU A 868 8.93 -1.24 27.56
C GLU A 868 8.89 -0.81 29.03
N SER A 869 9.33 0.41 29.34
CA SER A 869 8.99 1.07 30.60
C SER A 869 7.69 1.86 30.39
N ARG A 870 6.85 1.98 31.41
CA ARG A 870 5.62 2.79 31.38
C ARG A 870 5.53 3.63 32.64
N PHE A 871 5.51 4.94 32.45
CA PHE A 871 5.11 5.91 33.46
C PHE A 871 3.63 6.21 33.25
N LEU A 872 2.78 5.73 34.15
CA LEU A 872 1.36 6.04 34.17
C LEU A 872 1.10 7.02 35.31
N VAL A 873 0.67 8.24 34.97
CA VAL A 873 0.20 9.23 35.94
C VAL A 873 -1.32 9.31 35.83
N VAL A 874 -2.01 9.08 36.94
CA VAL A 874 -3.46 9.17 37.07
C VAL A 874 -3.75 10.29 38.06
N ASP A 875 -4.33 11.37 37.56
CA ASP A 875 -4.75 12.52 38.37
C ASP A 875 -6.27 12.50 38.52
N GLN A 876 -6.77 12.70 39.73
CA GLN A 876 -8.18 12.80 40.07
C GLN A 876 -8.38 14.00 40.99
N ASN A 877 -8.98 15.05 40.45
CA ASN A 877 -9.25 16.30 41.14
C ASN A 877 -10.77 16.42 41.37
N PHE A 878 -11.16 16.73 42.60
CA PHE A 878 -12.55 16.96 42.99
C PHE A 878 -12.65 18.26 43.78
N LEU A 879 -13.60 19.11 43.39
CA LEU A 879 -13.90 20.37 44.07
C LEU A 879 -15.40 20.42 44.36
N GLU A 880 -15.75 20.73 45.60
CA GLU A 880 -17.11 21.07 46.03
C GLU A 880 -17.06 22.37 46.86
N GLU A 881 -17.61 23.45 46.32
CA GLU A 881 -17.79 24.73 47.01
C GLU A 881 -19.29 24.97 47.20
N VAL A 882 -19.76 25.11 48.45
CA VAL A 882 -21.15 25.45 48.75
C VAL A 882 -21.21 26.49 49.86
N GLY A 883 -21.74 27.67 49.56
CA GLY A 883 -21.85 28.78 50.51
C GLY A 883 -23.05 29.70 50.29
N VAL A 884 -23.36 30.46 51.33
CA VAL A 884 -24.37 31.51 51.40
C VAL A 884 -23.77 32.69 52.14
N ASP A 885 -23.58 33.83 51.46
CA ASP A 885 -23.25 35.12 52.09
C ASP A 885 -24.51 35.99 52.18
N LEU A 886 -24.72 36.59 53.35
CA LEU A 886 -25.85 37.45 53.65
C LEU A 886 -25.35 38.79 54.21
N ASP A 887 -25.41 39.84 53.39
CA ASP A 887 -25.06 41.19 53.82
C ASP A 887 -26.32 41.98 54.16
N LEU A 888 -26.30 42.65 55.32
CA LEU A 888 -27.42 43.41 55.84
C LEU A 888 -26.98 44.85 56.11
N ARG A 889 -27.62 45.83 55.46
CA ARG A 889 -27.40 47.26 55.70
C ARG A 889 -28.66 47.93 56.22
N LEU A 890 -28.59 48.42 57.46
CA LEU A 890 -29.67 49.17 58.09
C LEU A 890 -29.36 50.66 57.96
N ASN A 891 -30.03 51.31 57.01
CA ASN A 891 -29.93 52.74 56.81
C ASN A 891 -31.00 53.40 57.67
N ASN A 892 -30.59 54.25 58.63
CA ASN A 892 -31.46 55.09 59.48
C ASN A 892 -32.18 54.43 60.67
N LEU A 893 -31.44 53.79 61.58
CA LEU A 893 -31.88 53.67 62.98
C LEU A 893 -31.94 55.07 63.62
N GLY A 894 -33.12 55.69 63.62
CA GLY A 894 -33.33 57.06 64.09
C GLY A 894 -32.74 57.33 65.47
N GLY A 895 -31.87 58.35 65.56
CA GLY A 895 -31.17 58.71 66.80
C GLY A 895 -29.76 59.28 66.63
N GLY A 896 -29.28 59.47 65.40
CA GLY A 896 -27.91 59.95 65.13
C GLY A 896 -26.86 58.84 65.01
N PHE A 897 -27.29 57.58 64.96
CA PHE A 897 -26.46 56.47 64.50
C PHE A 897 -26.34 56.52 62.97
N GLY A 898 -25.13 56.31 62.45
CA GLY A 898 -24.92 56.12 61.01
C GLY A 898 -25.49 54.78 60.53
N PRO A 899 -25.43 54.50 59.22
CA PRO A 899 -25.84 53.20 58.68
C PRO A 899 -25.03 52.07 59.32
N ILE A 900 -25.72 51.03 59.79
CA ILE A 900 -25.08 49.84 60.35
C ILE A 900 -25.05 48.78 59.26
N GLY A 901 -23.85 48.50 58.74
CA GLY A 901 -23.60 47.35 57.88
C GLY A 901 -23.17 46.14 58.71
N VAL A 902 -23.70 44.98 58.35
CA VAL A 902 -23.22 43.66 58.77
C VAL A 902 -22.94 42.89 57.49
N SER A 903 -21.69 42.90 57.03
CA SER A 903 -21.24 42.00 55.97
C SER A 903 -20.88 40.65 56.59
N GLN A 904 -21.14 39.58 55.85
CA GLN A 904 -20.79 38.23 56.30
C GLN A 904 -19.40 37.82 55.80
N ASP A 905 -19.03 38.25 54.58
CA ASP A 905 -17.73 38.07 53.90
C ASP A 905 -17.15 36.64 53.92
N SER A 906 -17.95 35.65 54.29
CA SER A 906 -17.51 34.30 54.59
C SER A 906 -17.25 33.48 53.34
N SER A 907 -17.71 33.95 52.17
CA SER A 907 -17.38 33.36 50.86
C SER A 907 -15.91 33.58 50.53
N SER A 908 -15.35 34.76 50.81
CA SER A 908 -13.93 35.06 50.59
C SER A 908 -13.05 34.12 51.42
N LEU A 909 -13.37 33.96 52.70
CA LEU A 909 -12.60 33.14 53.64
C LEU A 909 -12.71 31.62 53.36
N ALA A 910 -13.85 31.14 52.85
CA ALA A 910 -14.02 29.75 52.42
C ALA A 910 -13.44 29.47 51.02
N SER A 911 -13.33 30.47 50.15
CA SER A 911 -12.82 30.30 48.77
C SER A 911 -11.33 29.92 48.68
N GLY A 912 -10.59 30.01 49.80
CA GLY A 912 -9.17 29.67 49.89
C GLY A 912 -8.83 28.18 49.87
N ALA A 913 -9.82 27.28 49.78
CA ALA A 913 -9.58 25.83 49.66
C ALA A 913 -9.11 25.39 48.25
N SER A 914 -8.22 26.15 47.62
CA SER A 914 -7.55 25.77 46.38
C SER A 914 -6.21 25.11 46.71
N THR A 915 -6.07 23.83 46.37
CA THR A 915 -4.77 23.16 46.30
C THR A 915 -4.00 23.69 45.08
N THR A 916 -2.67 23.78 45.17
CA THR A 916 -1.81 24.20 44.04
C THR A 916 -1.79 23.21 42.88
N LEU A 917 -2.42 22.04 43.06
CA LEU A 917 -2.52 20.96 42.08
C LEU A 917 -3.85 20.97 41.30
N THR A 918 -4.76 21.91 41.58
CA THR A 918 -5.96 22.13 40.76
C THR A 918 -5.66 23.05 39.56
N PRO A 919 -6.10 22.72 38.33
CA PRO A 919 -5.99 23.60 37.16
C PRO A 919 -6.86 24.88 37.21
N PHE A 920 -7.42 25.20 38.38
CA PHE A 920 -8.27 26.36 38.66
C PHE A 920 -7.63 27.27 39.71
N ASP A 921 -6.29 27.31 39.74
CA ASP A 921 -5.55 28.18 40.65
C ASP A 921 -5.97 29.65 40.48
N ARG A 922 -6.54 30.21 41.55
CA ARG A 922 -6.93 31.62 41.65
C ARG A 922 -5.78 32.51 42.14
N SER A 923 -4.65 31.94 42.56
CA SER A 923 -3.55 32.67 43.19
C SER A 923 -2.58 33.33 42.19
N GLY A 924 -2.40 32.78 40.99
CA GLY A 924 -1.68 33.44 39.89
C GLY A 924 -2.36 34.70 39.28
N ALA A 925 -3.46 35.18 39.87
CA ALA A 925 -4.29 36.26 39.35
C ALA A 925 -3.88 37.68 39.80
N GLU A 926 -2.61 37.89 40.17
CA GLU A 926 -2.06 39.23 40.52
C GLU A 926 -2.31 40.28 39.41
N ASP A 927 -2.27 39.87 38.13
CA ASP A 927 -2.48 40.75 36.97
C ASP A 927 -3.98 41.04 36.67
N PHE A 928 -4.90 40.47 37.46
CA PHE A 928 -6.31 40.86 37.49
C PHE A 928 -6.58 41.97 38.51
N SER A 929 -5.59 42.83 38.81
CA SER A 929 -5.68 43.94 39.78
C SER A 929 -6.77 45.00 39.50
N TRP A 930 -7.40 45.01 38.31
CA TRP A 930 -8.64 45.80 38.08
C TRP A 930 -9.89 45.19 38.75
N LEU A 931 -9.79 43.94 39.19
CA LEU A 931 -10.71 43.24 40.10
C LEU A 931 -10.15 43.29 41.54
N GLU A 932 -9.67 44.46 41.96
CA GLU A 932 -9.62 44.82 43.36
C GLU A 932 -11.01 44.55 43.97
N THR A 933 -11.08 44.06 45.21
CA THR A 933 -12.35 44.04 45.97
C THR A 933 -12.70 45.47 46.40
N ASP A 934 -12.96 46.32 45.40
CA ASP A 934 -13.33 47.72 45.55
C ASP A 934 -14.66 47.80 46.28
N ASP A 935 -14.70 48.65 47.31
CA ASP A 935 -15.82 48.82 48.23
C ASP A 935 -17.15 48.91 47.48
N PHE A 936 -18.17 48.16 47.95
CA PHE A 936 -19.50 48.12 47.34
C PHE A 936 -20.06 49.54 47.13
N LYS A 937 -20.12 49.97 45.85
CA LYS A 937 -20.71 51.25 45.43
C LYS A 937 -22.16 51.03 44.99
N PRO A 938 -23.16 51.48 45.77
CA PRO A 938 -24.56 51.26 45.44
C PRO A 938 -24.95 52.02 44.16
N GLY A 939 -25.50 51.28 43.18
CA GLY A 939 -26.06 51.84 41.94
C GLY A 939 -25.47 51.30 40.64
N THR A 940 -24.34 50.60 40.68
CA THR A 940 -23.81 49.85 39.52
C THR A 940 -24.29 48.41 39.58
N GLY A 941 -24.98 47.95 38.53
CA GLY A 941 -25.55 46.60 38.46
C GLY A 941 -24.50 45.49 38.44
N PHE A 942 -24.97 44.26 38.73
CA PHE A 942 -24.19 43.02 38.83
C PHE A 942 -23.08 42.89 37.77
N GLY A 943 -21.83 43.00 38.22
CA GLY A 943 -20.65 42.69 37.43
C GLY A 943 -20.52 41.18 37.22
N ASN A 944 -20.18 40.79 35.99
CA ASN A 944 -20.25 39.41 35.52
C ASN A 944 -19.23 38.49 36.23
N THR A 945 -19.68 37.72 37.25
CA THR A 945 -18.84 36.74 37.95
C THR A 945 -19.13 35.32 37.47
N LEU A 946 -18.06 34.55 37.20
CA LEU A 946 -18.10 33.19 36.65
C LEU A 946 -18.50 32.16 37.73
N ARG A 947 -19.73 32.25 38.26
CA ARG A 947 -20.27 31.33 39.27
C ARG A 947 -21.63 30.76 38.84
N SER A 948 -21.94 29.53 39.27
CA SER A 948 -23.19 28.86 38.94
C SER A 948 -24.32 29.28 39.90
N MET A 949 -25.24 30.10 39.36
CA MET A 949 -26.53 30.52 39.95
C MET A 949 -26.45 31.51 41.13
N ASP A 950 -26.76 32.79 40.86
CA ASP A 950 -26.81 33.92 41.81
C ASP A 950 -28.26 34.45 41.98
N PHE A 951 -28.60 35.01 43.17
CA PHE A 951 -29.98 35.35 43.58
C PHE A 951 -30.08 36.62 44.46
N GLY A 952 -29.72 37.79 43.93
CA GLY A 952 -29.90 39.07 44.64
C GLY A 952 -31.37 39.48 44.83
N ILE A 953 -31.78 39.83 46.06
CA ILE A 953 -33.10 40.38 46.40
C ILE A 953 -32.96 41.69 47.19
N SER A 954 -32.99 42.84 46.49
CA SER A 954 -32.93 44.16 47.13
C SER A 954 -34.33 44.72 47.41
N TYR A 955 -34.60 45.07 48.67
CA TYR A 955 -35.75 45.88 49.08
C TYR A 955 -35.27 47.28 49.47
N ILE A 956 -36.06 48.31 49.13
CA ILE A 956 -35.73 49.72 49.39
C ILE A 956 -36.79 50.34 50.30
N ASP A 957 -36.40 50.63 51.54
CA ASP A 957 -36.89 51.80 52.31
C ASP A 957 -35.92 52.08 53.50
N ASP A 958 -35.74 51.11 54.41
CA ASP A 958 -34.83 51.24 55.59
C ASP A 958 -33.86 50.03 55.79
N LEU A 959 -34.11 48.87 55.17
CA LEU A 959 -33.31 47.64 55.30
C LEU A 959 -32.90 47.11 53.91
N GLU A 960 -31.61 47.22 53.61
CA GLU A 960 -30.99 46.62 52.43
C GLU A 960 -30.50 45.21 52.79
N VAL A 961 -30.86 44.22 51.98
CA VAL A 961 -30.41 42.83 52.10
C VAL A 961 -29.77 42.42 50.79
N ASN A 962 -28.60 41.78 50.86
CA ASN A 962 -28.00 41.09 49.73
C ASN A 962 -27.80 39.62 50.11
N LEU A 963 -28.12 38.70 49.20
CA LEU A 963 -27.99 37.27 49.39
C LEU A 963 -27.26 36.69 48.19
N LEU A 964 -26.03 36.23 48.42
CA LEU A 964 -25.25 35.49 47.45
C LEU A 964 -25.29 34.01 47.82
N VAL A 965 -25.66 33.15 46.87
CA VAL A 965 -25.52 31.70 47.02
C VAL A 965 -24.49 31.22 46.01
N SER A 966 -23.47 30.50 46.45
CA SER A 966 -22.51 29.82 45.57
C SER A 966 -22.63 28.31 45.72
N ALA A 967 -22.72 27.59 44.60
CA ALA A 967 -22.71 26.14 44.59
C ALA A 967 -21.99 25.62 43.34
N THR A 968 -20.73 25.21 43.50
CA THR A 968 -19.87 24.68 42.44
C THR A 968 -19.49 23.25 42.76
N GLN A 969 -19.65 22.32 41.83
CA GLN A 969 -19.07 20.98 41.93
C GLN A 969 -18.35 20.62 40.63
N ALA A 970 -17.08 20.23 40.72
CA ALA A 970 -16.25 19.84 39.60
C ALA A 970 -15.53 18.53 39.89
N ASN A 971 -15.38 17.69 38.86
CA ASN A 971 -14.59 16.47 38.90
C ASN A 971 -13.81 16.36 37.59
N GLN A 972 -12.49 16.29 37.71
CA GLN A 972 -11.58 16.15 36.58
C GLN A 972 -10.71 14.92 36.79
N ARG A 973 -10.64 14.07 35.77
CA ARG A 973 -9.73 12.91 35.76
C ARG A 973 -8.82 12.98 34.55
N SER A 974 -7.52 12.93 34.79
CA SER A 974 -6.49 12.82 33.77
C SER A 974 -5.79 11.46 33.85
N ILE A 975 -5.38 10.93 32.70
CA ILE A 975 -4.47 9.79 32.62
C ILE A 975 -3.41 10.12 31.58
N SER A 976 -2.17 10.29 32.04
CA SER A 976 -1.01 10.46 31.19
C SER A 976 -0.19 9.17 31.16
N LEU A 977 0.21 8.74 29.97
CA LEU A 977 1.01 7.54 29.75
C LEU A 977 2.21 7.88 28.87
N THR A 978 3.41 7.76 29.44
CA THR A 978 4.67 7.83 28.68
C THR A 978 5.36 6.47 28.72
N ALA A 979 5.61 5.88 27.55
CA ALA A 979 6.10 4.52 27.44
C ALA A 979 7.33 4.38 26.50
N PRO A 980 8.55 4.74 26.96
CA PRO A 980 9.77 4.53 26.18
C PRO A 980 10.02 3.03 25.96
N ARG A 981 10.46 2.68 24.74
CA ARG A 981 10.71 1.30 24.31
C ARG A 981 12.05 1.21 23.62
N LEU A 982 12.79 0.14 23.91
CA LEU A 982 14.09 -0.14 23.32
C LEU A 982 14.25 -1.64 23.05
N THR A 983 14.89 -2.01 21.94
CA THR A 983 15.31 -3.40 21.67
C THR A 983 16.83 -3.45 21.65
N PHE A 984 17.41 -4.40 22.37
CA PHE A 984 18.87 -4.58 22.48
C PHE A 984 19.20 -6.07 22.60
N PHE A 985 20.47 -6.45 22.40
CA PHE A 985 20.90 -7.85 22.49
C PHE A 985 21.05 -8.34 23.93
N ASN A 986 20.85 -9.63 24.16
CA ASN A 986 21.09 -10.26 25.46
C ASN A 986 22.50 -9.93 26.02
N GLY A 987 22.56 -9.35 27.21
CA GLY A 987 23.79 -8.94 27.90
C GLY A 987 24.26 -7.50 27.64
N GLN A 988 23.78 -6.86 26.57
CA GLN A 988 24.10 -5.49 26.16
C GLN A 988 23.49 -4.46 27.14
N ARG A 989 24.20 -3.35 27.39
CA ARG A 989 23.60 -2.11 27.93
C ARG A 989 23.23 -1.18 26.77
N ALA A 990 22.00 -0.68 26.78
CA ALA A 990 21.50 0.26 25.81
C ALA A 990 20.55 1.25 26.48
N TRP A 991 20.47 2.46 25.94
CA TRP A 991 19.61 3.51 26.47
C TRP A 991 18.78 4.19 25.35
N VAL A 992 17.67 4.81 25.73
CA VAL A 992 16.87 5.67 24.86
C VAL A 992 16.44 6.91 25.63
N THR A 993 16.69 8.09 25.06
CA THR A 993 16.18 9.37 25.58
C THR A 993 15.17 9.97 24.59
N VAL A 994 14.07 10.49 25.13
CA VAL A 994 13.08 11.27 24.38
C VAL A 994 12.86 12.54 25.18
N ALA A 995 13.52 13.62 24.77
CA ALA A 995 13.55 14.87 25.51
C ALA A 995 13.24 16.08 24.62
N ARG A 996 12.68 17.11 25.27
CA ARG A 996 12.41 18.44 24.75
C ARG A 996 13.32 19.41 25.50
N GLN A 997 14.15 20.13 24.74
CA GLN A 997 14.89 21.27 25.23
C GLN A 997 13.96 22.50 25.20
N ILE A 998 13.95 23.27 26.29
CA ILE A 998 13.22 24.53 26.42
C ILE A 998 14.23 25.59 26.84
N SER A 999 14.44 26.58 25.98
CA SER A 999 15.25 27.75 26.28
C SER A 999 14.47 28.73 27.14
N PHE A 1000 15.07 29.25 28.21
CA PHE A 1000 14.48 30.24 29.10
C PHE A 1000 15.52 31.31 29.47
N VAL A 1001 15.07 32.50 29.83
CA VAL A 1001 15.96 33.60 30.27
C VAL A 1001 16.32 33.37 31.74
N SER A 1002 17.55 32.93 32.00
CA SER A 1002 18.01 32.63 33.36
C SER A 1002 18.62 33.82 34.09
N ASP A 1003 19.22 34.76 33.35
CA ASP A 1003 19.88 35.93 33.93
C ASP A 1003 19.88 37.13 32.97
N LEU A 1004 19.99 38.34 33.52
CA LEU A 1004 19.96 39.63 32.83
C LEU A 1004 21.03 40.57 33.42
N GLU A 1005 22.13 40.80 32.70
CA GLU A 1005 23.20 41.71 33.12
C GLU A 1005 23.06 43.07 32.39
N PRO A 1006 23.06 44.22 33.09
CA PRO A 1006 22.89 45.52 32.43
C PRO A 1006 24.19 45.96 31.74
N VAL A 1007 24.12 46.33 30.46
CA VAL A 1007 25.30 46.76 29.69
C VAL A 1007 25.59 48.25 29.94
N SER A 1008 26.88 48.60 30.14
CA SER A 1008 27.32 49.99 30.40
C SER A 1008 27.10 50.91 29.20
N ASP A 1009 27.53 50.48 28.02
CA ASP A 1009 27.67 51.35 26.83
C ASP A 1009 26.44 51.34 25.91
N ALA A 1010 25.44 50.52 26.24
CA ALA A 1010 24.19 50.40 25.49
C ALA A 1010 23.04 50.16 26.47
N ALA A 1011 22.03 51.05 26.47
CA ALA A 1011 20.88 51.00 27.39
C ALA A 1011 20.01 49.74 27.17
N GLY A 1012 20.44 48.61 27.72
CA GLY A 1012 19.83 47.31 27.49
C GLY A 1012 20.48 46.20 28.32
N TRP A 1013 19.94 45.00 28.15
CA TRP A 1013 20.34 43.80 28.87
C TRP A 1013 21.20 42.89 27.99
N ASP A 1014 22.29 42.37 28.53
CA ASP A 1014 22.86 41.10 28.07
C ASP A 1014 22.02 39.96 28.66
N ILE A 1015 21.56 39.05 27.80
CA ILE A 1015 20.52 38.06 28.13
C ILE A 1015 21.15 36.67 28.14
N THR A 1016 21.33 36.11 29.34
CA THR A 1016 21.80 34.73 29.45
C THR A 1016 20.63 33.76 29.29
N VAL A 1017 20.64 33.03 28.18
CA VAL A 1017 19.65 32.00 27.87
C VAL A 1017 20.15 30.63 28.32
N SER A 1018 19.46 30.04 29.28
CA SER A 1018 19.69 28.65 29.71
C SER A 1018 18.78 27.69 28.96
N VAL A 1019 19.16 26.40 28.90
CA VAL A 1019 18.37 25.35 28.25
C VAL A 1019 18.02 24.26 29.25
N LEU A 1020 16.74 24.21 29.63
CA LEU A 1020 16.20 23.13 30.44
C LEU A 1020 15.81 21.93 29.55
N THR A 1021 16.01 20.72 30.07
CA THR A 1021 15.64 19.48 29.36
C THR A 1021 14.58 18.68 30.15
N SER A 1022 13.44 18.45 29.51
CA SER A 1022 12.32 17.64 30.04
C SER A 1022 11.99 16.49 29.09
N GLY A 1023 11.81 15.29 29.61
CA GLY A 1023 11.69 14.07 28.80
C GLY A 1023 11.66 12.78 29.60
N THR A 1024 11.83 11.65 28.90
CA THR A 1024 12.08 10.34 29.52
C THR A 1024 13.38 9.74 29.04
N LEU A 1025 14.11 9.13 29.97
CA LEU A 1025 15.26 8.28 29.74
C LEU A 1025 14.90 6.86 30.18
N LEU A 1026 15.31 5.88 29.39
CA LEU A 1026 15.34 4.48 29.80
C LEU A 1026 16.73 3.94 29.48
N ASP A 1027 17.58 3.86 30.51
CA ASP A 1027 18.82 3.09 30.48
C ASP A 1027 18.56 1.69 31.03
N VAL A 1028 18.98 0.67 30.29
CA VAL A 1028 18.71 -0.73 30.60
C VAL A 1028 19.84 -1.66 30.19
N ARG A 1029 20.13 -2.63 31.06
CA ARG A 1029 20.91 -3.82 30.73
C ARG A 1029 20.10 -5.06 31.10
N GLY A 1030 19.95 -5.99 30.17
CA GLY A 1030 19.14 -7.19 30.36
C GLY A 1030 19.90 -8.48 30.09
N THR A 1031 19.69 -9.50 30.91
CA THR A 1031 20.16 -10.87 30.68
C THR A 1031 18.99 -11.85 30.73
N VAL A 1032 18.91 -12.74 29.74
CA VAL A 1032 17.87 -13.77 29.65
C VAL A 1032 18.28 -15.02 30.43
N SER A 1033 17.35 -15.58 31.19
CA SER A 1033 17.50 -16.86 31.89
C SER A 1033 17.74 -18.02 30.90
N SER A 1034 18.48 -19.06 31.32
CA SER A 1034 18.73 -20.26 30.51
C SER A 1034 17.44 -20.97 30.05
N ASP A 1035 16.33 -20.81 30.79
CA ASP A 1035 15.03 -21.40 30.44
C ASP A 1035 14.19 -20.49 29.51
N ARG A 1036 14.72 -19.32 29.11
CA ARG A 1036 14.06 -18.29 28.28
C ARG A 1036 12.69 -17.86 28.80
N ARG A 1037 12.45 -18.00 30.11
CA ARG A 1037 11.20 -17.58 30.74
C ARG A 1037 11.38 -16.27 31.48
N TYR A 1038 12.49 -16.08 32.17
CA TYR A 1038 12.76 -14.85 32.92
C TYR A 1038 13.81 -13.97 32.25
N VAL A 1039 13.66 -12.66 32.39
CA VAL A 1039 14.66 -11.65 32.03
C VAL A 1039 15.05 -10.90 33.29
N THR A 1040 16.34 -10.91 33.62
CA THR A 1040 16.90 -10.10 34.68
C THR A 1040 17.34 -8.76 34.08
N LEU A 1041 16.73 -7.68 34.55
CA LEU A 1041 16.93 -6.31 34.07
C LEU A 1041 17.56 -5.46 35.18
N THR A 1042 18.67 -4.80 34.88
CA THR A 1042 19.16 -3.63 35.63
C THR A 1042 18.72 -2.39 34.89
N VAL A 1043 17.90 -1.55 35.53
CA VAL A 1043 17.13 -0.49 34.86
C VAL A 1043 17.20 0.83 35.63
N LEU A 1044 17.43 1.91 34.88
CA LEU A 1044 17.37 3.29 35.34
C LEU A 1044 16.34 4.06 34.47
N PRO A 1045 15.03 3.83 34.66
CA PRO A 1045 14.01 4.68 34.07
C PRO A 1045 13.95 6.03 34.81
N SER A 1046 14.00 7.13 34.07
CA SER A 1046 13.70 8.47 34.59
C SER A 1046 12.73 9.24 33.69
N LEU A 1047 11.98 10.14 34.33
CA LEU A 1047 10.99 11.04 33.74
C LEU A 1047 11.20 12.42 34.36
N SER A 1048 11.61 13.39 33.55
CA SER A 1048 11.70 14.80 33.91
C SER A 1048 10.51 15.53 33.29
N ARG A 1049 9.59 16.04 34.10
CA ARG A 1049 8.47 16.90 33.68
C ARG A 1049 8.76 18.33 34.13
N THR A 1050 8.48 19.30 33.28
CA THR A 1050 8.50 20.72 33.65
C THR A 1050 7.14 21.33 33.35
N ASN A 1051 6.75 22.32 34.16
CA ASN A 1051 5.54 23.10 33.93
C ASN A 1051 5.71 23.94 32.66
N ALA A 1052 4.62 24.18 31.93
CA ALA A 1052 4.69 24.84 30.63
C ALA A 1052 4.82 26.37 30.76
N ASP A 1053 4.29 26.92 31.85
CA ASP A 1053 4.43 28.30 32.25
C ASP A 1053 5.57 28.39 33.27
N PHE A 1054 6.47 29.36 33.07
CA PHE A 1054 7.58 29.63 33.98
C PHE A 1054 7.26 30.88 34.81
N ASP A 1055 7.58 30.83 36.11
CA ASP A 1055 7.40 31.98 36.98
C ASP A 1055 8.34 33.11 36.54
N ARG A 1056 7.76 34.30 36.33
CA ARG A 1056 8.49 35.48 35.88
C ARG A 1056 8.79 36.41 37.03
N TYR A 1057 10.07 36.60 37.32
CA TYR A 1057 10.53 37.52 38.34
C TYR A 1057 11.11 38.77 37.69
N GLN A 1058 10.59 39.93 38.09
CA GLN A 1058 11.09 41.21 37.60
C GLN A 1058 12.45 41.54 38.22
N ILE A 1059 13.46 41.78 37.37
CA ILE A 1059 14.75 42.32 37.76
C ILE A 1059 14.80 43.80 37.38
N ILE A 1060 15.36 44.61 38.28
CA ILE A 1060 15.64 46.03 38.07
C ILE A 1060 17.16 46.19 38.06
N GLY A 1061 17.69 46.70 36.94
CA GLY A 1061 19.10 47.01 36.76
C GLY A 1061 19.30 48.51 36.60
N THR A 1062 20.50 48.99 36.87
CA THR A 1062 20.87 50.39 36.66
C THR A 1062 22.19 50.45 35.90
N THR A 1063 22.24 51.26 34.85
CA THR A 1063 23.45 51.51 34.06
C THR A 1063 23.70 53.01 33.95
N GLU A 1064 24.96 53.43 33.89
CA GLU A 1064 25.38 54.83 33.80
C GLU A 1064 25.97 55.08 32.41
N ILE A 1065 25.36 55.99 31.64
CA ILE A 1065 25.87 56.37 30.31
C ILE A 1065 26.75 57.61 30.44
N ASP A 1066 28.07 57.40 30.36
CA ASP A 1066 29.05 58.46 30.13
C ASP A 1066 28.87 59.02 28.71
N ASN A 1067 28.53 60.31 28.62
CA ASN A 1067 28.34 61.02 27.35
C ASN A 1067 29.65 61.65 26.81
N GLY A 1068 30.81 61.33 27.39
CA GLY A 1068 32.13 61.70 26.90
C GLY A 1068 32.50 63.16 27.11
N GLY A 1069 31.99 63.80 28.17
CA GLY A 1069 32.27 65.20 28.51
C GLY A 1069 32.58 65.38 29.99
N ASP A 1070 33.61 66.18 30.30
CA ASP A 1070 34.17 66.39 31.66
C ASP A 1070 33.22 67.08 32.70
N ASP A 1071 31.90 67.14 32.47
CA ASP A 1071 30.91 67.85 33.30
C ASP A 1071 29.78 66.91 33.82
N GLU A 1072 29.86 66.49 35.09
CA GLU A 1072 28.83 66.03 36.08
C GLU A 1072 27.42 65.55 35.64
N ASN A 1073 27.20 65.05 34.42
CA ASN A 1073 25.88 64.70 33.88
C ASN A 1073 25.75 63.23 33.44
N ASP A 1074 26.35 62.30 34.18
CA ASP A 1074 26.08 60.87 34.01
C ASP A 1074 24.59 60.59 34.21
N GLN A 1075 23.95 60.00 33.19
CA GLN A 1075 22.55 59.64 33.25
C GLN A 1075 22.40 58.18 33.67
N THR A 1076 22.00 57.96 34.93
CA THR A 1076 21.60 56.63 35.41
C THR A 1076 20.28 56.22 34.76
N ILE A 1077 20.31 55.20 33.91
CA ILE A 1077 19.14 54.60 33.30
C ILE A 1077 18.71 53.39 34.13
N VAL A 1078 17.45 53.39 34.57
CA VAL A 1078 16.82 52.23 35.23
C VAL A 1078 16.26 51.31 34.14
N LEU A 1079 16.82 50.11 34.05
CA LEU A 1079 16.36 49.05 33.18
C LEU A 1079 15.43 48.12 33.96
N GLN A 1080 14.35 47.68 33.32
CA GLN A 1080 13.46 46.64 33.85
C GLN A 1080 13.48 45.45 32.89
N GLY A 1081 13.48 44.25 33.44
CA GLY A 1081 13.47 42.99 32.69
C GLY A 1081 12.85 41.88 33.52
N PHE A 1082 12.64 40.72 32.91
CA PHE A 1082 12.10 39.54 33.58
C PHE A 1082 13.01 38.34 33.34
N ILE A 1083 13.37 37.64 34.41
CA ILE A 1083 13.92 36.29 34.33
C ILE A 1083 12.79 35.26 34.49
N GLU A 1084 13.02 34.06 33.96
CA GLU A 1084 12.11 32.93 34.02
C GLU A 1084 12.71 31.86 34.93
N VAL A 1085 11.95 31.41 35.93
CA VAL A 1085 12.37 30.36 36.88
C VAL A 1085 11.54 29.10 36.63
N PRO A 1086 12.11 28.05 36.02
CA PRO A 1086 11.36 26.85 35.69
C PRO A 1086 11.31 25.84 36.85
N GLU A 1087 10.12 25.34 37.17
CA GLU A 1087 9.95 24.18 38.06
C GLU A 1087 10.06 22.86 37.27
N VAL A 1088 10.72 21.85 37.88
CA VAL A 1088 10.95 20.53 37.27
C VAL A 1088 10.76 19.40 38.28
N GLU A 1089 9.83 18.50 37.95
CA GLU A 1089 9.58 17.25 38.67
C GLU A 1089 10.39 16.12 38.04
N ILE A 1090 11.44 15.67 38.73
CA ILE A 1090 12.28 14.54 38.29
C ILE A 1090 11.89 13.29 39.07
N THR A 1091 11.36 12.30 38.35
CA THR A 1091 11.11 10.94 38.82
C THR A 1091 12.22 10.03 38.32
N GLN A 1092 12.88 9.28 39.20
CA GLN A 1092 13.87 8.27 38.84
C GLN A 1092 13.75 7.03 39.73
N VAL A 1093 13.94 5.86 39.13
CA VAL A 1093 14.10 4.58 39.86
C VAL A 1093 15.40 3.93 39.41
N GLN A 1094 16.10 3.27 40.32
CA GLN A 1094 17.23 2.39 40.01
C GLN A 1094 17.00 1.03 40.67
N ALA A 1095 16.88 -0.02 39.86
CA ALA A 1095 16.62 -1.36 40.38
C ALA A 1095 17.23 -2.46 39.50
N THR A 1096 17.53 -3.61 40.10
CA THR A 1096 17.76 -4.87 39.39
C THR A 1096 16.62 -5.82 39.74
N VAL A 1097 15.84 -6.22 38.74
CA VAL A 1097 14.64 -7.07 38.91
C VAL A 1097 14.65 -8.24 37.94
N SER A 1098 14.04 -9.36 38.32
CA SER A 1098 13.79 -10.47 37.38
C SER A 1098 12.31 -10.55 37.07
N VAL A 1099 11.97 -10.55 35.78
CA VAL A 1099 10.60 -10.39 35.28
C VAL A 1099 10.29 -11.53 34.31
N PRO A 1100 9.10 -12.16 34.38
CA PRO A 1100 8.68 -13.13 33.37
C PRO A 1100 8.51 -12.45 32.00
N ASP A 1101 8.90 -13.16 30.95
CA ASP A 1101 8.74 -12.73 29.56
C ASP A 1101 7.27 -12.39 29.25
N ARG A 1102 7.07 -11.30 28.50
CA ARG A 1102 5.78 -10.66 28.18
C ARG A 1102 4.93 -10.24 29.40
N GLY A 1103 5.34 -10.58 30.62
CA GLY A 1103 4.74 -10.13 31.87
C GLY A 1103 5.08 -8.67 32.17
N THR A 1104 4.65 -8.20 33.33
CA THR A 1104 4.90 -6.82 33.78
C THR A 1104 5.16 -6.82 35.27
N ILE A 1105 6.16 -6.05 35.71
CA ILE A 1105 6.44 -5.80 37.13
C ILE A 1105 6.23 -4.31 37.44
N LEU A 1106 5.67 -4.01 38.62
CA LEU A 1106 5.65 -2.67 39.18
C LEU A 1106 7.00 -2.39 39.84
N LEU A 1107 7.83 -1.55 39.21
CA LEU A 1107 9.14 -1.14 39.74
C LEU A 1107 9.02 -0.20 40.93
N GLY A 1108 7.99 0.65 40.92
CA GLY A 1108 7.76 1.67 41.93
C GLY A 1108 6.64 2.62 41.54
N GLY A 1109 6.46 3.66 42.34
CA GLY A 1109 5.41 4.65 42.14
C GLY A 1109 5.24 5.55 43.36
N GLN A 1110 4.37 6.53 43.24
CA GLN A 1110 4.01 7.48 44.29
C GLN A 1110 2.51 7.70 44.25
N ARG A 1111 1.85 7.72 45.42
CA ARG A 1111 0.47 8.21 45.53
C ARG A 1111 0.44 9.40 46.47
N LEU A 1112 0.21 10.57 45.92
CA LEU A 1112 -0.06 11.80 46.66
C LEU A 1112 -1.58 11.95 46.80
N VAL A 1113 -2.04 12.26 48.01
CA VAL A 1113 -3.43 12.63 48.27
C VAL A 1113 -3.40 13.89 49.11
N GLU A 1114 -3.97 14.96 48.59
CA GLU A 1114 -4.17 16.23 49.28
C GLU A 1114 -5.67 16.47 49.41
N GLU A 1115 -6.11 16.83 50.62
CA GLU A 1115 -7.52 17.05 50.93
C GLU A 1115 -7.60 18.27 51.84
N VAL A 1116 -8.18 19.35 51.32
CA VAL A 1116 -8.30 20.65 51.99
C VAL A 1116 -9.78 20.95 52.15
N GLU A 1117 -10.25 20.93 53.39
CA GLU A 1117 -11.60 21.31 53.77
C GLU A 1117 -11.54 22.61 54.57
N VAL A 1118 -12.23 23.65 54.09
CA VAL A 1118 -12.38 24.94 54.78
C VAL A 1118 -13.86 25.17 55.07
N GLU A 1119 -14.20 25.26 56.36
CA GLU A 1119 -15.52 25.67 56.84
C GLU A 1119 -15.43 27.06 57.48
N ALA A 1120 -16.15 28.04 56.91
CA ALA A 1120 -16.32 29.38 57.47
C ALA A 1120 -17.81 29.63 57.76
N GLY A 1121 -18.15 30.39 58.80
CA GLY A 1121 -19.56 30.67 59.09
C GLY A 1121 -19.78 31.55 60.30
N VAL A 1122 -20.98 32.15 60.39
CA VAL A 1122 -21.30 33.14 61.42
C VAL A 1122 -21.37 32.47 62.80
N PRO A 1123 -20.59 32.93 63.80
CA PRO A 1123 -20.63 32.37 65.15
C PRO A 1123 -22.04 32.31 65.73
N VAL A 1124 -22.35 31.21 66.44
CA VAL A 1124 -23.67 30.86 66.98
C VAL A 1124 -24.71 30.49 65.92
N LEU A 1125 -24.92 31.29 64.86
CA LEU A 1125 -25.95 31.03 63.84
C LEU A 1125 -25.66 29.77 63.01
N SER A 1126 -24.39 29.53 62.67
CA SER A 1126 -23.93 28.27 62.03
C SER A 1126 -24.27 27.00 62.82
N LYS A 1127 -24.49 27.10 64.13
CA LYS A 1127 -24.71 25.93 65.00
C LYS A 1127 -26.19 25.56 65.18
N ILE A 1128 -27.12 26.30 64.55
CA ILE A 1128 -28.56 26.04 64.66
C ILE A 1128 -28.94 24.95 63.64
N PRO A 1129 -29.47 23.78 64.05
CA PRO A 1129 -29.90 22.74 63.11
C PRO A 1129 -31.00 23.27 62.16
N PHE A 1130 -31.00 22.76 60.92
CA PHE A 1130 -31.82 23.23 59.79
C PHE A 1130 -31.52 24.64 59.25
N LEU A 1131 -30.96 25.56 60.06
CA LEU A 1131 -30.56 26.90 59.61
C LEU A 1131 -29.05 27.03 59.34
N ASN A 1132 -28.23 26.11 59.85
CA ASN A 1132 -26.76 26.05 59.66
C ASN A 1132 -26.34 26.42 58.22
N ARG A 1133 -26.90 25.73 57.22
CA ARG A 1133 -26.53 25.84 55.79
C ARG A 1133 -26.81 27.21 55.15
N LEU A 1134 -27.48 28.13 55.85
CA LEU A 1134 -27.65 29.54 55.43
C LEU A 1134 -26.59 30.48 56.03
N PHE A 1135 -25.76 29.98 56.94
CA PHE A 1135 -24.74 30.72 57.69
C PHE A 1135 -23.39 29.99 57.73
N THR A 1136 -23.19 29.01 56.84
CA THR A 1136 -21.93 28.29 56.64
C THR A 1136 -21.57 28.14 55.17
N ASN A 1137 -20.30 28.39 54.89
CA ASN A 1137 -19.64 28.23 53.61
C ASN A 1137 -18.60 27.15 53.78
N THR A 1138 -18.74 26.07 53.02
CA THR A 1138 -17.79 24.96 52.98
C THR A 1138 -17.17 24.90 51.59
N SER A 1139 -15.86 24.69 51.55
CA SER A 1139 -15.14 24.38 50.33
C SER A 1139 -14.24 23.19 50.59
N MET A 1140 -14.40 22.15 49.79
CA MET A 1140 -13.65 20.90 49.85
C MET A 1140 -12.96 20.69 48.51
N ALA A 1141 -11.63 20.78 48.51
CA ALA A 1141 -10.79 20.32 47.40
C ALA A 1141 -10.11 19.01 47.78
N LYS A 1142 -10.08 18.07 46.84
CA LYS A 1142 -9.42 16.78 46.98
C LYS A 1142 -8.71 16.40 45.70
N ASP A 1143 -7.39 16.34 45.77
CA ASP A 1143 -6.53 15.92 44.67
C ASP A 1143 -5.84 14.60 45.00
N GLU A 1144 -6.05 13.60 44.17
CA GLU A 1144 -5.34 12.32 44.21
C GLU A 1144 -4.51 12.13 42.94
N ARG A 1145 -3.19 12.11 43.11
CA ARG A 1145 -2.22 11.92 42.03
C ARG A 1145 -1.44 10.62 42.25
N THR A 1146 -1.63 9.66 41.35
CA THR A 1146 -0.97 8.34 41.39
C THR A 1146 -0.03 8.16 40.20
N LEU A 1147 1.26 8.10 40.48
CA LEU A 1147 2.32 7.69 39.55
C LEU A 1147 2.61 6.19 39.73
N LEU A 1148 2.55 5.42 38.64
CA LEU A 1148 3.01 4.03 38.58
C LEU A 1148 4.13 3.90 37.53
N ILE A 1149 5.20 3.18 37.90
CA ILE A 1149 6.35 2.89 37.04
C ILE A 1149 6.38 1.39 36.82
N LEU A 1150 5.93 0.96 35.65
CA LEU A 1150 5.82 -0.44 35.24
C LEU A 1150 6.93 -0.75 34.23
N ILE A 1151 7.40 -2.00 34.21
CA ILE A 1151 8.31 -2.46 33.15
C ILE A 1151 7.92 -3.84 32.62
N LYS A 1152 8.01 -3.99 31.31
CA LYS A 1152 7.67 -5.19 30.55
C LYS A 1152 8.83 -5.54 29.60
N PRO A 1153 9.61 -6.58 29.90
CA PRO A 1153 10.45 -7.21 28.90
C PRO A 1153 9.63 -8.09 27.95
N THR A 1154 10.13 -8.26 26.75
CA THR A 1154 9.68 -9.25 25.77
C THR A 1154 10.92 -9.81 25.08
N ILE A 1155 11.15 -11.10 25.26
CA ILE A 1155 12.21 -11.86 24.61
C ILE A 1155 11.80 -12.04 23.14
N ILE A 1156 12.67 -11.61 22.23
CA ILE A 1156 12.52 -11.78 20.80
C ILE A 1156 13.55 -12.82 20.36
N ILE A 1157 13.05 -13.96 19.88
CA ILE A 1157 13.85 -15.06 19.33
C ILE A 1157 13.48 -15.15 17.85
N LEU A 1158 14.45 -14.87 16.98
CA LEU A 1158 14.19 -14.76 15.53
C LEU A 1158 13.51 -16.02 14.97
N SER A 1159 13.96 -17.22 15.34
CA SER A 1159 13.31 -18.46 14.88
C SER A 1159 11.89 -18.68 15.40
N GLU A 1160 11.53 -18.12 16.57
CA GLU A 1160 10.15 -18.21 17.09
C GLU A 1160 9.22 -17.23 16.34
N GLU A 1161 9.71 -16.03 16.03
CA GLU A 1161 8.95 -15.06 15.23
C GLU A 1161 8.89 -15.46 13.74
N GLU A 1162 9.93 -16.10 13.18
CA GLU A 1162 9.88 -16.69 11.84
C GLU A 1162 8.84 -17.80 11.75
N GLU A 1163 8.84 -18.77 12.66
CA GLU A 1163 7.85 -19.86 12.69
C GLU A 1163 6.42 -19.33 12.97
N LYS A 1164 6.27 -18.26 13.75
CA LYS A 1164 4.97 -17.63 14.02
C LYS A 1164 4.41 -16.86 12.82
N ASN A 1165 5.27 -16.21 12.03
CA ASN A 1165 4.86 -15.49 10.82
C ASN A 1165 4.76 -16.42 9.59
N PHE A 1166 5.55 -17.50 9.56
CA PHE A 1166 5.68 -18.46 8.47
C PHE A 1166 5.76 -19.91 9.03
N PRO A 1167 4.63 -20.47 9.49
CA PRO A 1167 4.61 -21.80 10.09
C PRO A 1167 5.10 -22.87 9.12
N GLY A 1168 5.97 -23.75 9.62
CA GLY A 1168 6.66 -24.81 8.89
C GLY A 1168 8.09 -24.48 8.48
N MET A 1169 8.55 -23.21 8.48
CA MET A 1169 9.90 -22.85 8.01
C MET A 1169 11.05 -23.50 8.79
N THR A 1170 10.82 -23.91 10.04
CA THR A 1170 11.83 -24.66 10.81
C THR A 1170 11.91 -26.16 10.48
N GLN A 1171 11.00 -26.68 9.65
CA GLN A 1171 11.03 -28.06 9.16
C GLN A 1171 11.95 -28.20 7.94
N SER A 1172 12.50 -29.39 7.68
CA SER A 1172 13.47 -29.58 6.59
C SER A 1172 12.86 -29.25 5.23
N ALA A 1173 13.68 -28.79 4.28
CA ALA A 1173 13.22 -28.43 2.94
C ALA A 1173 12.57 -29.61 2.17
N GLU A 1174 12.72 -30.86 2.63
CA GLU A 1174 11.99 -32.02 2.09
C GLU A 1174 10.48 -31.98 2.41
N SER A 1175 10.05 -31.28 3.48
CA SER A 1175 8.62 -31.05 3.78
C SER A 1175 8.01 -29.98 2.87
N PHE A 1176 8.80 -28.98 2.47
CA PHE A 1176 8.47 -28.01 1.42
C PHE A 1176 8.61 -28.64 0.03
N ASN A 1177 7.76 -29.61 -0.24
CA ASN A 1177 7.66 -30.28 -1.53
C ASN A 1177 6.99 -29.33 -2.55
N LEU A 1178 7.73 -28.29 -2.95
CA LEU A 1178 7.32 -27.23 -3.89
C LEU A 1178 6.85 -27.76 -5.25
N GLY A 1179 7.22 -29.01 -5.61
CA GLY A 1179 6.70 -29.70 -6.79
C GLY A 1179 5.26 -30.18 -6.65
N ALA A 1180 4.74 -30.37 -5.43
CA ALA A 1180 3.36 -30.84 -5.19
C ALA A 1180 2.36 -29.70 -5.05
N THR A 1181 2.73 -28.60 -4.38
CA THR A 1181 1.85 -27.43 -4.23
C THR A 1181 1.71 -26.62 -5.53
N MET A 1182 2.77 -26.50 -6.33
CA MET A 1182 2.74 -25.88 -7.67
C MET A 1182 2.05 -26.73 -8.74
N LEU A 1183 1.63 -27.97 -8.42
CA LEU A 1183 0.77 -28.82 -9.27
C LEU A 1183 -0.68 -28.89 -8.76
N ALA A 1184 -0.99 -28.20 -7.66
CA ALA A 1184 -2.31 -28.15 -7.03
C ALA A 1184 -2.92 -26.74 -6.98
N GLN A 1185 -2.16 -25.71 -7.39
CA GLN A 1185 -2.65 -24.41 -7.85
C GLN A 1185 -2.72 -24.40 -9.38
#